data_AF-A0AAJ1HZR3-F1
#
_entry.id   AF-A0AAJ1HZR3-F1
#
_cell.length_a   1.000
_cell.length_b   1.000
_cell.length_c   1.000
_cell.angle_alpha   90.00
_cell.angle_beta   90.00
_cell.angle_gamma   90.00
#
_symmetry.space_group_name_H-M   'P 1'
#
loop_
_entity.id
_entity.type
_entity.pdbx_description
1 polymer ?
#
loop_
_entity_poly.entity_id
_entity_poly.type
_entity_poly.pdbx_seq_one_letter_code
_entity_poly.pdbx_strand_id
1 'polypeptide(L)'
;MNNAHSSLPAVAPTAPAGLQIAVRLGARVRDKADAIDQAARLLQDSGSVAPGYAAGMQAREAQAETFLGHGVAIPHGRAEDRALVLRDAVAVLQVREGLDWNAGQNVHLVVAVAARSDAHITLLRRLAGLLQTPRLQALFTTGDAQQVIDALQGQADPAPPAARPAAVDLAEACEWTIAYPNGLHARPATRWAEAARGFASRMQVRHGGEVADARQMASLLQLGLREGDKVTISAEGPDARAAVQRLCAVAQALVAQERADADAAARKAAESPATGWLPPLARPAFVGLGASPGLAVARIHQWRVEAAEIPDLPEPLSVGGARLHAALAETQGQLRALHDDTRRRLGAGDAAIFSAQAEWLGDTGLLTRACQFMVQGHGVAWAWDQAVEEGAARLQALDNPALAARAADLRDVGRRVLVQLQPSLAAAGPEGLPEGGCILVAADLSPSETAQLDTARVAALVTAQGSPTSHTAILARTLGLPAAVAAGGGVLGMADGALAIVDGANGRIYLDPSEQDLASARAHMAEQQALQERVAAQRSLPAITTDGVRIEVCANVNLPEQVPLALSQGAEGVGLMRTEFLFLERGSTPGEDEQYETYRAMAQALEGRPLIVRALDIGGDKQVAHLELPREDNPFLGVRGARLLLRRPDLLEPQMRALYRAARDGARLSVMFPMVTSVQELLALRAACERLRAELDAPVLPLGIMIEVPAAAVQADALARHADFFSIGTNDLTQYVLAMDRQNPQLAAEADSLHPAVLRMVRATVQGAATCARPVGVCGGLAGDPFGALLLAGLGVGELSMTPNDIAGVKAGLRAASLRQLQALADRALGCEDAAQVRALAKEVTA
;
A
#
# COMPACT_ATOMS: atom_id res chain seq x y z
N MET A 1 -65.18 52.19 -0.82
CA MET A 1 -64.40 53.44 -0.75
C MET A 1 -62.95 53.09 -0.42
N ASN A 2 -62.09 53.27 -1.43
CA ASN A 2 -60.63 53.50 -1.46
C ASN A 2 -59.63 52.92 -0.42
N ASN A 3 -58.69 52.13 -0.99
CA ASN A 3 -57.22 52.22 -0.98
C ASN A 3 -56.40 52.13 0.32
N ALA A 4 -55.54 51.10 0.42
CA ALA A 4 -54.13 51.22 0.00
C ALA A 4 -53.38 49.86 0.13
N HIS A 5 -53.23 49.13 -0.97
CA HIS A 5 -52.23 48.06 -1.08
C HIS A 5 -50.99 48.63 -1.76
N SER A 6 -49.84 48.63 -1.08
CA SER A 6 -48.56 48.95 -1.71
C SER A 6 -48.10 47.76 -2.53
N SER A 7 -48.03 47.97 -3.84
CA SER A 7 -47.43 47.12 -4.85
C SER A 7 -45.96 46.77 -4.54
N LEU A 8 -45.66 45.48 -4.40
CA LEU A 8 -44.32 44.92 -4.58
C LEU A 8 -43.94 45.00 -6.08
N PRO A 9 -42.71 45.37 -6.45
CA PRO A 9 -42.31 45.39 -7.85
C PRO A 9 -42.19 43.95 -8.38
N ALA A 10 -42.66 43.77 -9.61
CA ALA A 10 -42.68 42.51 -10.33
C ALA A 10 -41.27 41.91 -10.51
N VAL A 11 -41.12 40.63 -10.19
CA VAL A 11 -39.98 39.81 -10.60
C VAL A 11 -40.17 39.48 -12.08
N ALA A 12 -39.32 40.05 -12.94
CA ALA A 12 -39.32 39.72 -14.37
C ALA A 12 -38.75 38.30 -14.58
N PRO A 13 -39.41 37.43 -15.36
CA PRO A 13 -38.86 36.13 -15.71
C PRO A 13 -38.01 36.28 -16.97
N THR A 14 -36.69 36.11 -16.85
CA THR A 14 -35.80 35.89 -18.00
C THR A 14 -35.21 34.49 -17.91
N ALA A 15 -35.56 33.62 -18.86
CA ALA A 15 -34.73 32.46 -19.18
C ALA A 15 -33.62 32.91 -20.13
N PRO A 16 -32.36 32.58 -19.83
CA PRO A 16 -31.67 31.52 -20.57
C PRO A 16 -30.94 30.53 -19.64
N ALA A 17 -30.30 29.52 -20.20
CA ALA A 17 -29.47 28.54 -19.49
C ALA A 17 -28.26 29.20 -18.80
N GLY A 18 -28.49 29.78 -17.62
CA GLY A 18 -27.49 30.43 -16.77
C GLY A 18 -27.80 30.20 -15.30
N LEU A 19 -26.76 30.29 -14.47
CA LEU A 19 -26.82 30.16 -13.02
C LEU A 19 -27.83 31.16 -12.41
N GLN A 20 -28.84 30.68 -11.69
CA GLN A 20 -29.81 31.55 -11.01
C GLN A 20 -29.22 32.10 -9.72
N ILE A 21 -29.25 33.43 -9.53
CA ILE A 21 -28.74 34.11 -8.33
C ILE A 21 -29.91 34.82 -7.64
N ALA A 22 -30.24 34.40 -6.42
CA ALA A 22 -31.18 35.07 -5.53
C ALA A 22 -30.40 35.89 -4.49
N VAL A 23 -30.77 37.15 -4.27
CA VAL A 23 -30.07 38.03 -3.30
C VAL A 23 -31.08 38.59 -2.31
N ARG A 24 -30.75 38.52 -1.02
CA ARG A 24 -31.49 39.17 0.07
C ARG A 24 -30.56 40.10 0.84
N LEU A 25 -30.81 41.39 0.73
CA LEU A 25 -30.05 42.44 1.40
C LEU A 25 -30.54 42.69 2.83
N GLY A 26 -29.61 43.09 3.71
CA GLY A 26 -29.94 43.53 5.08
C GLY A 26 -30.70 42.50 5.92
N ALA A 27 -30.38 41.21 5.79
CA ALA A 27 -31.02 40.16 6.57
C ALA A 27 -30.67 40.27 8.06
N ARG A 28 -31.66 39.99 8.91
CA ARG A 28 -31.46 39.81 10.35
C ARG A 28 -31.39 38.32 10.64
N VAL A 29 -30.25 37.89 11.17
CA VAL A 29 -29.94 36.49 11.50
C VAL A 29 -29.59 36.40 12.98
N ARG A 30 -30.03 35.33 13.64
CA ARG A 30 -29.78 35.13 15.08
C ARG A 30 -28.42 34.50 15.35
N ASP A 31 -28.06 33.51 14.55
CA ASP A 31 -26.83 32.71 14.68
C ASP A 31 -26.49 32.06 13.32
N LYS A 32 -25.39 31.30 13.27
CA LYS A 32 -24.94 30.57 12.07
C LYS A 32 -26.01 29.63 11.51
N ALA A 33 -26.71 28.88 12.36
CA ALA A 33 -27.72 27.93 11.90
C ALA A 33 -28.90 28.66 11.26
N ASP A 34 -29.34 29.76 11.86
CA ASP A 34 -30.40 30.64 11.33
C ASP A 34 -30.00 31.27 9.98
N ALA A 35 -28.73 31.64 9.81
CA ALA A 35 -28.23 32.15 8.53
C ALA A 35 -28.20 31.09 7.42
N ILE A 36 -27.79 29.86 7.74
CA ILE A 36 -27.82 28.71 6.82
C ILE A 36 -29.27 28.40 6.42
N ASP A 37 -30.20 28.38 7.37
CA ASP A 37 -31.62 28.12 7.11
C ASP A 37 -32.26 29.21 6.24
N GLN A 38 -31.97 30.48 6.52
CA GLN A 38 -32.47 31.59 5.70
C GLN A 38 -31.92 31.57 4.28
N ALA A 39 -30.65 31.19 4.09
CA ALA A 39 -30.05 31.05 2.77
C ALA A 39 -30.58 29.82 2.02
N ALA A 40 -30.82 28.70 2.70
CA ALA A 40 -31.45 27.52 2.13
C ALA A 40 -32.92 27.79 1.72
N ARG A 41 -33.67 28.57 2.50
CA ARG A 41 -35.02 29.01 2.14
C ARG A 41 -35.03 29.86 0.88
N LEU A 42 -34.06 30.76 0.69
CA LEU A 42 -33.93 31.52 -0.56
C LEU A 42 -33.73 30.62 -1.79
N LEU A 43 -32.95 29.54 -1.66
CA LEU A 43 -32.79 28.54 -2.72
C LEU A 43 -34.07 27.73 -2.97
N GLN A 44 -34.84 27.47 -1.92
CA GLN A 44 -36.10 26.74 -2.01
C GLN A 44 -37.20 27.61 -2.65
N ASP A 45 -37.30 28.88 -2.26
CA ASP A 45 -38.27 29.86 -2.75
C ASP A 45 -38.01 30.23 -4.22
N SER A 46 -36.75 30.16 -4.69
CA SER A 46 -36.43 30.27 -6.12
C SER A 46 -36.78 29.01 -6.92
N GLY A 47 -37.24 27.95 -6.25
CA GLY A 47 -37.56 26.65 -6.83
C GLY A 47 -36.32 25.86 -7.27
N SER A 48 -35.16 26.13 -6.67
CA SER A 48 -33.88 25.55 -7.07
C SER A 48 -33.53 24.24 -6.35
N VAL A 49 -34.09 24.04 -5.15
CA VAL A 49 -33.90 22.84 -4.33
C VAL A 49 -35.23 22.32 -3.78
N ALA A 50 -35.29 21.02 -3.50
CA ALA A 50 -36.41 20.36 -2.85
C ALA A 50 -36.40 20.60 -1.32
N PRO A 51 -37.56 20.48 -0.64
CA PRO A 51 -37.62 20.53 0.83
C PRO A 51 -36.66 19.52 1.47
N GLY A 52 -35.94 19.94 2.51
CA GLY A 52 -34.96 19.12 3.22
C GLY A 52 -33.49 19.44 2.91
N TYR A 53 -33.19 20.23 1.87
CA TYR A 53 -31.81 20.61 1.52
C TYR A 53 -31.07 21.38 2.63
N ALA A 54 -31.81 22.15 3.44
CA ALA A 54 -31.25 22.88 4.59
C ALA A 54 -30.54 21.96 5.61
N ALA A 55 -31.11 20.77 5.87
CA ALA A 55 -30.51 19.80 6.78
C ALA A 55 -29.16 19.27 6.25
N GLY A 56 -29.05 19.10 4.93
CA GLY A 56 -27.81 18.73 4.26
C GLY A 56 -26.72 19.81 4.39
N MET A 57 -27.09 21.08 4.25
CA MET A 57 -26.19 22.21 4.44
C MET A 57 -25.68 22.32 5.88
N GLN A 58 -26.56 22.11 6.86
CA GLN A 58 -26.17 22.10 8.27
C GLN A 58 -25.25 20.93 8.60
N ALA A 59 -25.55 19.73 8.10
CA ALA A 59 -24.71 18.55 8.30
C ALA A 59 -23.33 18.70 7.65
N ARG A 60 -23.24 19.36 6.49
CA ARG A 60 -21.96 19.68 5.85
C ARG A 60 -21.10 20.62 6.70
N GLU A 61 -21.68 21.70 7.21
CA GLU A 61 -20.99 22.67 8.08
C GLU A 61 -20.48 22.02 9.37
N ALA A 62 -21.19 21.02 9.91
CA ALA A 62 -20.74 20.27 11.07
C ALA A 62 -19.53 19.36 10.80
N GLN A 63 -19.31 18.96 9.53
CA GLN A 63 -18.22 18.08 9.12
C GLN A 63 -16.97 18.86 8.67
N ALA A 64 -17.16 20.00 8.01
CA ALA A 64 -16.09 20.86 7.55
C ALA A 64 -16.53 22.32 7.54
N GLU A 65 -15.62 23.20 7.93
CA GLU A 65 -15.85 24.64 7.97
C GLU A 65 -16.12 25.23 6.58
N THR A 66 -17.24 25.94 6.43
CA THR A 66 -17.61 26.62 5.17
C THR A 66 -17.21 28.09 5.11
N PHE A 67 -16.47 28.57 6.11
CA PHE A 67 -15.88 29.91 6.10
C PHE A 67 -14.78 30.00 5.03
N LEU A 68 -14.83 31.04 4.20
CA LEU A 68 -13.93 31.23 3.07
C LEU A 68 -12.86 32.30 3.32
N GLY A 69 -13.02 33.13 4.36
CA GLY A 69 -12.17 34.29 4.63
C GLY A 69 -12.83 35.62 4.26
N HIS A 70 -12.21 36.72 4.74
CA HIS A 70 -12.58 38.11 4.41
C HIS A 70 -14.08 38.44 4.58
N GLY A 71 -14.78 37.82 5.53
CA GLY A 71 -16.19 38.12 5.78
C GLY A 71 -17.21 37.37 4.92
N VAL A 72 -16.81 36.26 4.28
CA VAL A 72 -17.69 35.45 3.42
C VAL A 72 -17.72 33.98 3.86
N ALA A 73 -18.90 33.38 3.83
CA ALA A 73 -19.11 31.93 4.03
C ALA A 73 -19.90 31.30 2.88
N ILE A 74 -19.65 30.03 2.58
CA ILE A 74 -20.27 29.30 1.45
C ILE A 74 -20.87 27.96 1.91
N PRO A 75 -22.02 27.99 2.60
CA PRO A 75 -22.69 26.76 2.98
C PRO A 75 -23.27 26.04 1.75
N HIS A 76 -23.16 24.71 1.72
CA HIS A 76 -23.64 23.84 0.64
C HIS A 76 -23.97 22.44 1.18
N GLY A 77 -24.80 21.66 0.48
CA GLY A 77 -25.16 20.30 0.90
C GLY A 77 -24.05 19.25 0.70
N ARG A 78 -24.18 18.07 1.31
CA ARG A 78 -23.25 16.93 1.14
C ARG A 78 -23.46 16.24 -0.21
N ALA A 79 -22.53 15.37 -0.59
CA ALA A 79 -22.60 14.63 -1.87
C ALA A 79 -23.89 13.78 -1.99
N GLU A 80 -24.37 13.22 -0.89
CA GLU A 80 -25.63 12.46 -0.80
C GLU A 80 -26.88 13.33 -0.98
N ASP A 81 -26.80 14.63 -0.70
CA ASP A 81 -27.92 15.58 -0.80
C ASP A 81 -28.13 16.09 -2.25
N ARG A 82 -27.31 15.65 -3.22
CA ARG A 82 -27.38 16.06 -4.64
C ARG A 82 -28.74 15.77 -5.29
N ALA A 83 -29.41 14.71 -4.85
CA ALA A 83 -30.74 14.34 -5.36
C ALA A 83 -31.82 15.40 -5.05
N LEU A 84 -31.58 16.27 -4.06
CA LEU A 84 -32.48 17.35 -3.66
C LEU A 84 -32.26 18.64 -4.47
N VAL A 85 -31.21 18.73 -5.31
CA VAL A 85 -30.96 19.89 -6.17
C VAL A 85 -31.72 19.73 -7.49
N LEU A 86 -32.67 20.62 -7.74
CA LEU A 86 -33.50 20.59 -8.96
C LEU A 86 -32.78 21.30 -10.13
N ARG A 87 -32.07 22.39 -9.84
CA ARG A 87 -31.28 23.21 -10.78
C ARG A 87 -30.16 23.94 -10.07
N ASP A 88 -29.09 24.25 -10.81
CA ASP A 88 -27.94 24.97 -10.28
C ASP A 88 -28.30 26.42 -9.93
N ALA A 89 -28.08 26.82 -8.67
CA ALA A 89 -28.46 28.13 -8.16
C ALA A 89 -27.60 28.59 -6.98
N VAL A 90 -27.65 29.90 -6.74
CA VAL A 90 -26.95 30.59 -5.65
C VAL A 90 -27.95 31.47 -4.92
N ALA A 91 -27.86 31.48 -3.60
CA ALA A 91 -28.52 32.46 -2.76
C ALA A 91 -27.48 33.25 -1.99
N VAL A 92 -27.57 34.58 -2.03
CA VAL A 92 -26.71 35.48 -1.26
C VAL A 92 -27.56 36.15 -0.18
N LEU A 93 -27.14 35.99 1.06
CA LEU A 93 -27.72 36.62 2.24
C LEU A 93 -26.71 37.63 2.80
N GLN A 94 -27.04 38.93 2.74
CA GLN A 94 -26.19 40.00 3.30
C GLN A 94 -26.56 40.28 4.75
N VAL A 95 -25.59 40.19 5.66
CA VAL A 95 -25.72 40.45 7.09
C VAL A 95 -24.87 41.67 7.45
N ARG A 96 -25.49 42.86 7.46
CA ARG A 96 -24.78 44.14 7.58
C ARG A 96 -24.02 44.30 8.90
N GLU A 97 -24.59 43.79 9.98
CA GLU A 97 -24.03 43.90 11.33
C GLU A 97 -22.88 42.89 11.56
N GLY A 98 -22.67 41.95 10.62
CA GLY A 98 -21.75 40.84 10.78
C GLY A 98 -22.36 39.72 11.61
N LEU A 99 -21.92 38.50 11.36
CA LEU A 99 -22.32 37.29 12.07
C LEU A 99 -21.06 36.52 12.44
N ASP A 100 -20.89 36.23 13.73
CA ASP A 100 -19.82 35.34 14.18
C ASP A 100 -20.11 33.91 13.67
N TRP A 101 -19.31 33.46 12.70
CA TRP A 101 -19.51 32.18 12.02
C TRP A 101 -18.84 31.04 12.79
N ASN A 102 -17.61 31.28 13.23
CA ASN A 102 -16.85 30.52 14.23
C ASN A 102 -15.95 31.51 14.99
N ALA A 103 -15.36 31.11 16.11
CA ALA A 103 -14.57 32.01 16.96
C ALA A 103 -13.53 32.84 16.16
N GLY A 104 -13.78 34.14 16.05
CA GLY A 104 -12.91 35.10 15.35
C GLY A 104 -13.19 35.26 13.84
N GLN A 105 -14.26 34.66 13.32
CA GLN A 105 -14.64 34.68 11.91
C GLN A 105 -15.96 35.42 11.72
N ASN A 106 -15.88 36.74 11.56
CA ASN A 106 -17.06 37.57 11.33
C ASN A 106 -17.46 37.55 9.85
N VAL A 107 -18.70 37.15 9.53
CA VAL A 107 -19.26 36.99 8.16
C VAL A 107 -20.34 38.03 7.88
N HIS A 108 -20.21 38.71 6.73
CA HIS A 108 -21.17 39.70 6.23
C HIS A 108 -21.93 39.24 4.98
N LEU A 109 -21.42 38.24 4.26
CA LEU A 109 -22.08 37.63 3.11
C LEU A 109 -22.10 36.11 3.25
N VAL A 110 -23.29 35.53 3.28
CA VAL A 110 -23.50 34.08 3.22
C VAL A 110 -23.95 33.72 1.82
N VAL A 111 -23.15 32.92 1.12
CA VAL A 111 -23.37 32.57 -0.28
C VAL A 111 -23.68 31.08 -0.38
N ALA A 112 -24.95 30.74 -0.26
CA ALA A 112 -25.41 29.37 -0.34
C ALA A 112 -25.44 28.87 -1.78
N VAL A 113 -24.99 27.63 -2.00
CA VAL A 113 -24.87 27.03 -3.33
C VAL A 113 -25.63 25.72 -3.40
N ALA A 114 -26.42 25.57 -4.46
CA ALA A 114 -27.04 24.31 -4.85
C ALA A 114 -26.59 23.95 -6.27
N ALA A 115 -25.90 22.82 -6.45
CA ALA A 115 -25.41 22.39 -7.76
C ALA A 115 -25.47 20.87 -7.94
N ARG A 116 -25.84 20.40 -9.14
CA ARG A 116 -25.90 18.98 -9.54
C ARG A 116 -24.56 18.45 -10.09
N SER A 117 -23.65 19.35 -10.47
CA SER A 117 -22.29 19.06 -11.00
C SER A 117 -21.22 19.93 -10.31
N ASP A 118 -19.95 19.89 -10.77
CA ASP A 118 -18.82 20.71 -10.29
C ASP A 118 -19.00 22.24 -10.48
N ALA A 119 -20.21 22.72 -10.79
CA ALA A 119 -20.58 24.13 -10.86
C ALA A 119 -20.32 24.90 -9.53
N HIS A 120 -20.32 24.21 -8.38
CA HIS A 120 -19.87 24.79 -7.10
C HIS A 120 -18.42 25.32 -7.17
N ILE A 121 -17.53 24.62 -7.87
CA ILE A 121 -16.13 25.01 -8.08
C ILE A 121 -16.06 26.25 -9.00
N THR A 122 -16.92 26.32 -10.02
CA THR A 122 -17.01 27.50 -10.90
C THR A 122 -17.50 28.74 -10.14
N LEU A 123 -18.37 28.56 -9.13
CA LEU A 123 -18.82 29.65 -8.28
C LEU A 123 -17.79 30.09 -7.24
N LEU A 124 -17.11 29.13 -6.62
CA LEU A 124 -15.97 29.36 -5.73
C LEU A 124 -14.89 30.19 -6.43
N ARG A 125 -14.60 29.89 -7.71
CA ARG A 125 -13.68 30.66 -8.56
C ARG A 125 -14.09 32.13 -8.72
N ARG A 126 -15.39 32.45 -8.82
CA ARG A 126 -15.88 33.83 -8.99
C ARG A 126 -15.92 34.60 -7.68
N LEU A 127 -16.33 33.93 -6.60
CA LEU A 127 -16.31 34.49 -5.24
C LEU A 127 -14.88 34.80 -4.80
N ALA A 128 -13.93 33.89 -5.05
CA ALA A 128 -12.52 34.09 -4.72
C ALA A 128 -11.89 35.33 -5.40
N GLY A 129 -12.25 35.62 -6.66
CA GLY A 129 -11.80 36.85 -7.35
C GLY A 129 -12.34 38.13 -6.70
N LEU A 130 -13.56 38.06 -6.16
CA LEU A 130 -14.22 39.16 -5.45
C LEU A 130 -13.56 39.44 -4.09
N LEU A 131 -13.10 38.40 -3.39
CA LEU A 131 -12.47 38.49 -2.06
C LEU A 131 -11.18 39.32 -2.06
N GLN A 132 -10.51 39.43 -3.21
CA GLN A 132 -9.25 40.16 -3.37
C GLN A 132 -9.44 41.61 -3.83
N THR A 133 -10.68 42.07 -4.01
CA THR A 133 -10.94 43.45 -4.43
C THR A 133 -11.32 44.32 -3.23
N PRO A 134 -10.92 45.61 -3.20
CA PRO A 134 -11.43 46.57 -2.21
C PRO A 134 -12.96 46.72 -2.24
N ARG A 135 -13.60 46.22 -3.31
CA ARG A 135 -15.05 46.27 -3.53
C ARG A 135 -15.84 45.27 -2.68
N LEU A 136 -15.21 44.23 -2.13
CA LEU A 136 -15.90 43.27 -1.25
C LEU A 136 -16.53 43.97 -0.04
N GLN A 137 -15.81 44.90 0.58
CA GLN A 137 -16.32 45.66 1.72
C GLN A 137 -17.54 46.51 1.34
N ALA A 138 -17.59 47.04 0.11
CA ALA A 138 -18.74 47.78 -0.39
C ALA A 138 -19.99 46.88 -0.53
N LEU A 139 -19.80 45.58 -0.81
CA LEU A 139 -20.89 44.62 -0.87
C LEU A 139 -21.47 44.26 0.51
N PHE A 140 -20.77 44.52 1.62
CA PHE A 140 -21.29 44.24 2.96
C PHE A 140 -22.41 45.20 3.36
N THR A 141 -22.39 46.41 2.81
CA THR A 141 -23.35 47.47 3.15
C THR A 141 -24.18 47.95 1.96
N THR A 142 -23.97 47.41 0.76
CA THR A 142 -24.72 47.85 -0.43
C THR A 142 -26.23 47.73 -0.23
N GLY A 143 -26.97 48.71 -0.76
CA GLY A 143 -28.43 48.71 -0.85
C GLY A 143 -28.95 48.22 -2.20
N ASP A 144 -28.06 47.85 -3.13
CA ASP A 144 -28.39 47.45 -4.48
C ASP A 144 -28.01 45.97 -4.72
N ALA A 145 -29.01 45.14 -4.98
CA ALA A 145 -28.83 43.71 -5.21
C ALA A 145 -28.10 43.43 -6.52
N GLN A 146 -28.20 44.34 -7.51
CA GLN A 146 -27.55 44.19 -8.80
C GLN A 146 -26.03 44.25 -8.68
N GLN A 147 -25.49 45.07 -7.77
CA GLN A 147 -24.05 45.15 -7.50
C GLN A 147 -23.48 43.83 -6.96
N VAL A 148 -24.26 43.10 -6.16
CA VAL A 148 -23.88 41.77 -5.68
C VAL A 148 -23.87 40.77 -6.84
N ILE A 149 -24.87 40.85 -7.73
CA ILE A 149 -24.99 39.98 -8.91
C ILE A 149 -23.84 40.23 -9.89
N ASP A 150 -23.57 41.49 -10.23
CA ASP A 150 -22.52 41.88 -11.19
C ASP A 150 -21.13 41.49 -10.69
N ALA A 151 -20.87 41.66 -9.39
CA ALA A 151 -19.61 41.28 -8.79
C ALA A 151 -19.40 39.75 -8.81
N LEU A 152 -20.46 38.96 -8.67
CA LEU A 152 -20.43 37.50 -8.85
C LEU A 152 -20.32 37.07 -10.32
N GLN A 153 -20.45 38.00 -11.28
CA GLN A 153 -20.36 37.75 -12.72
C GLN A 153 -19.02 38.21 -13.37
N GLY A 154 -18.20 38.99 -12.67
CA GLY A 154 -16.74 39.09 -12.89
C GLY A 154 -16.24 40.03 -14.00
N GLN A 155 -16.32 41.35 -13.81
CA GLN A 155 -15.56 42.34 -14.61
C GLN A 155 -14.66 43.23 -13.73
N ALA A 156 -13.32 43.06 -13.86
CA ALA A 156 -12.21 44.04 -13.76
C ALA A 156 -10.92 43.49 -13.09
N ASP A 157 -9.76 43.90 -13.63
CA ASP A 157 -8.37 43.41 -13.43
C ASP A 157 -7.71 43.65 -12.05
N PRO A 158 -6.67 42.86 -11.67
CA PRO A 158 -5.98 42.94 -10.38
C PRO A 158 -4.60 43.64 -10.40
N ALA A 159 -4.12 44.07 -9.22
CA ALA A 159 -2.77 44.58 -8.95
C ALA A 159 -2.03 43.66 -7.94
N PRO A 160 -0.67 43.61 -7.93
CA PRO A 160 0.09 42.56 -7.22
C PRO A 160 0.52 42.93 -5.79
N PRO A 161 0.75 41.95 -4.88
CA PRO A 161 1.34 42.17 -3.55
C PRO A 161 2.74 41.55 -3.34
N ALA A 162 3.35 41.90 -2.20
CA ALA A 162 4.78 41.83 -1.86
C ALA A 162 5.25 40.57 -1.09
N ALA A 163 6.57 40.34 -1.09
CA ALA A 163 7.30 39.18 -0.56
C ALA A 163 7.48 39.11 0.98
N ARG A 164 7.71 37.90 1.52
CA ARG A 164 7.93 37.57 2.95
C ARG A 164 9.42 37.47 3.35
N PRO A 165 9.79 37.67 4.65
CA PRO A 165 11.17 37.69 5.12
C PRO A 165 11.70 36.33 5.67
N ALA A 166 13.03 36.21 5.75
CA ALA A 166 13.80 34.99 6.07
C ALA A 166 13.86 34.62 7.58
N ALA A 167 14.14 33.34 7.88
CA ALA A 167 14.26 32.77 9.23
C ALA A 167 15.58 33.15 9.94
N VAL A 168 15.55 33.29 11.28
CA VAL A 168 16.67 33.81 12.10
C VAL A 168 16.92 32.93 13.34
N ASP A 169 18.18 32.83 13.80
CA ASP A 169 18.59 32.09 15.00
C ASP A 169 18.15 32.76 16.32
N LEU A 170 18.03 31.95 17.38
CA LEU A 170 17.74 32.43 18.74
C LEU A 170 19.00 32.92 19.46
N ALA A 171 18.81 33.66 20.56
CA ALA A 171 19.85 34.44 21.24
C ALA A 171 21.11 33.67 21.66
N GLU A 172 20.98 32.43 22.13
CA GLU A 172 22.12 31.55 22.43
C GLU A 172 22.20 30.46 21.36
N ALA A 173 23.37 30.22 20.77
CA ALA A 173 23.52 29.23 19.70
C ALA A 173 24.86 28.44 19.76
N CYS A 174 24.83 27.17 19.36
CA CYS A 174 26.00 26.37 19.03
C CYS A 174 25.90 25.83 17.60
N GLU A 175 26.99 25.90 16.83
CA GLU A 175 27.12 25.13 15.59
C GLU A 175 27.54 23.70 15.91
N TRP A 176 26.94 22.74 15.22
CA TRP A 176 27.25 21.33 15.36
C TRP A 176 27.26 20.65 13.99
N THR A 177 28.18 19.71 13.79
CA THR A 177 28.23 18.87 12.59
C THR A 177 27.75 17.47 12.94
N ILE A 178 26.79 16.94 12.20
CA ILE A 178 26.26 15.59 12.42
C ILE A 178 27.35 14.56 12.16
N ALA A 179 27.71 13.82 13.20
CA ALA A 179 28.78 12.82 13.17
C ALA A 179 28.25 11.38 13.29
N TYR A 180 26.97 11.17 12.96
CA TYR A 180 26.29 9.87 12.98
C TYR A 180 26.32 9.25 11.58
N PRO A 181 26.88 8.03 11.39
CA PRO A 181 26.96 7.39 10.07
C PRO A 181 25.62 7.23 9.35
N ASN A 182 24.54 7.04 10.11
CA ASN A 182 23.18 6.87 9.60
C ASN A 182 22.35 8.19 9.64
N GLY A 183 22.99 9.34 9.86
CA GLY A 183 22.30 10.62 10.05
C GLY A 183 21.51 10.72 11.37
N LEU A 184 20.66 11.74 11.50
CA LEU A 184 19.79 11.91 12.67
C LEU A 184 18.49 11.10 12.52
N HIS A 185 18.52 9.84 12.93
CA HIS A 185 17.34 8.95 12.93
C HIS A 185 16.61 8.93 14.29
N ALA A 186 15.51 8.17 14.39
CA ALA A 186 14.57 8.23 15.52
C ALA A 186 15.23 8.11 16.90
N ARG A 187 16.25 7.26 17.06
CA ARG A 187 16.95 7.05 18.33
C ARG A 187 17.75 8.28 18.81
N PRO A 188 18.74 8.80 18.06
CA PRO A 188 19.44 10.03 18.45
C PRO A 188 18.49 11.23 18.48
N ALA A 189 17.49 11.32 17.59
CA ALA A 189 16.47 12.36 17.65
C ALA A 189 15.63 12.32 18.94
N THR A 190 15.29 11.13 19.44
CA THR A 190 14.60 10.96 20.73
C THR A 190 15.47 11.47 21.88
N ARG A 191 16.76 11.12 21.88
CA ARG A 191 17.72 11.58 22.90
C ARG A 191 17.90 13.09 22.88
N TRP A 192 17.93 13.70 21.68
CA TRP A 192 17.97 15.15 21.51
C TRP A 192 16.69 15.80 22.06
N ALA A 193 15.52 15.28 21.70
CA ALA A 193 14.23 15.75 22.17
C ALA A 193 14.07 15.65 23.70
N GLU A 194 14.49 14.52 24.30
CA GLU A 194 14.49 14.32 25.75
C GLU A 194 15.41 15.32 26.46
N ALA A 195 16.61 15.57 25.91
CA ALA A 195 17.53 16.55 26.45
C ALA A 195 16.95 17.97 26.40
N ALA A 196 16.25 18.32 25.32
CA ALA A 196 15.62 19.64 25.15
C ALA A 196 14.37 19.85 26.02
N ARG A 197 13.60 18.79 26.31
CA ARG A 197 12.39 18.86 27.16
C ARG A 197 12.69 19.18 28.63
N GLY A 198 13.93 18.99 29.08
CA GLY A 198 14.37 19.28 30.44
C GLY A 198 14.55 20.77 30.77
N PHE A 199 14.37 21.67 29.79
CA PHE A 199 14.63 23.11 29.93
C PHE A 199 13.39 23.95 29.63
N ALA A 200 13.26 25.09 30.30
CA ALA A 200 12.15 26.02 30.11
C ALA A 200 12.29 26.85 28.81
N SER A 201 13.52 27.10 28.36
CA SER A 201 13.86 27.90 27.17
C SER A 201 13.40 27.26 25.87
N ARG A 202 12.83 28.07 24.98
CA ARG A 202 12.53 27.66 23.61
C ARG A 202 13.83 27.22 22.95
N MET A 203 13.81 26.07 22.26
CA MET A 203 14.98 25.53 21.58
C MET A 203 14.63 25.16 20.15
N GLN A 204 15.54 25.44 19.22
CA GLN A 204 15.39 25.09 17.82
C GLN A 204 16.71 24.57 17.22
N VAL A 205 16.60 23.74 16.19
CA VAL A 205 17.72 23.28 15.36
C VAL A 205 17.48 23.77 13.95
N ARG A 206 18.43 24.52 13.39
CA ARG A 206 18.36 25.06 12.03
C ARG A 206 19.35 24.35 11.11
N HIS A 207 18.90 24.01 9.91
CA HIS A 207 19.72 23.51 8.81
C HIS A 207 19.37 24.30 7.55
N GLY A 208 20.31 25.09 7.03
CA GLY A 208 20.01 26.02 5.92
C GLY A 208 18.92 27.02 6.29
N GLY A 209 17.83 27.04 5.51
CA GLY A 209 16.63 27.86 5.73
C GLY A 209 15.55 27.22 6.59
N GLU A 210 15.71 25.96 7.00
CA GLU A 210 14.71 25.21 7.75
C GLU A 210 15.01 25.15 9.24
N VAL A 211 13.96 25.22 10.07
CA VAL A 211 14.07 25.25 11.53
C VAL A 211 13.13 24.21 12.14
N ALA A 212 13.64 23.40 13.06
CA ALA A 212 12.87 22.41 13.83
C ALA A 212 12.85 22.74 15.32
N ASP A 213 11.74 22.46 16.00
CA ASP A 213 11.67 22.49 17.46
C ASP A 213 12.52 21.33 18.04
N ALA A 214 13.52 21.67 18.85
CA ALA A 214 14.44 20.68 19.39
C ALA A 214 13.79 19.73 20.41
N ARG A 215 12.59 20.04 20.93
CA ARG A 215 11.83 19.21 21.89
C ARG A 215 10.95 18.16 21.20
N GLN A 216 10.75 18.30 19.90
CA GLN A 216 9.91 17.43 19.11
C GLN A 216 10.76 16.53 18.22
N MET A 217 10.80 15.24 18.55
CA MET A 217 11.51 14.24 17.76
C MET A 217 11.08 14.28 16.30
N ALA A 218 9.77 14.36 16.02
CA ALA A 218 9.25 14.41 14.66
C ALA A 218 9.78 15.62 13.86
N SER A 219 9.82 16.81 14.47
CA SER A 219 10.39 18.01 13.84
C SER A 219 11.88 17.87 13.57
N LEU A 220 12.64 17.24 14.47
CA LEU A 220 14.07 16.98 14.26
C LEU A 220 14.33 16.02 13.11
N LEU A 221 13.48 15.00 12.94
CA LEU A 221 13.58 14.04 11.83
C LEU A 221 13.24 14.67 10.48
N GLN A 222 12.36 15.67 10.45
CA GLN A 222 11.98 16.39 9.23
C GLN A 222 13.15 17.16 8.59
N LEU A 223 14.18 17.53 9.37
CA LEU A 223 15.38 18.18 8.85
C LEU A 223 16.26 17.27 7.97
N GLY A 224 15.99 15.95 7.92
CA GLY A 224 16.63 15.02 7.00
C GLY A 224 18.16 14.93 7.15
N LEU A 225 18.69 15.20 8.34
CA LEU A 225 20.12 15.43 8.56
C LEU A 225 20.98 14.18 8.35
N ARG A 226 22.04 14.33 7.56
CA ARG A 226 23.02 13.30 7.15
C ARG A 226 24.36 13.50 7.85
N GLU A 227 25.23 12.49 7.82
CA GLU A 227 26.61 12.66 8.29
C GLU A 227 27.30 13.80 7.52
N GLY A 228 27.90 14.74 8.25
CA GLY A 228 28.57 15.91 7.70
C GLY A 228 27.70 17.17 7.59
N ASP A 229 26.38 17.06 7.76
CA ASP A 229 25.49 18.22 7.74
C ASP A 229 25.78 19.16 8.92
N LYS A 230 25.81 20.47 8.63
CA LYS A 230 26.03 21.51 9.64
C LYS A 230 24.70 22.05 10.12
N VAL A 231 24.49 22.05 11.43
CA VAL A 231 23.29 22.58 12.06
C VAL A 231 23.62 23.65 13.08
N THR A 232 22.69 24.59 13.25
CA THR A 232 22.74 25.59 14.32
C THR A 232 21.69 25.24 15.36
N ILE A 233 22.12 24.83 16.54
CA ILE A 233 21.26 24.60 17.69
C ILE A 233 21.17 25.90 18.47
N SER A 234 19.97 26.48 18.60
CA SER A 234 19.79 27.77 19.29
C SER A 234 18.65 27.74 20.30
N ALA A 235 18.72 28.59 21.32
CA ALA A 235 17.71 28.70 22.37
C ALA A 235 17.50 30.14 22.86
N GLU A 236 16.31 30.41 23.39
CA GLU A 236 15.93 31.68 24.00
C GLU A 236 15.10 31.43 25.27
N GLY A 237 15.48 32.09 26.38
CA GLY A 237 14.83 31.93 27.67
C GLY A 237 15.79 31.90 28.87
N PRO A 238 15.26 31.65 30.08
CA PRO A 238 15.99 31.81 31.35
C PRO A 238 17.13 30.80 31.56
N ASP A 239 17.11 29.67 30.86
CA ASP A 239 18.10 28.58 30.92
C ASP A 239 18.73 28.27 29.55
N ALA A 240 18.64 29.20 28.58
CA ALA A 240 18.98 28.99 27.17
C ALA A 240 20.43 28.51 26.95
N ARG A 241 21.40 29.14 27.63
CA ARG A 241 22.80 28.77 27.53
C ARG A 241 23.08 27.35 28.05
N ALA A 242 22.43 26.97 29.16
CA ALA A 242 22.55 25.62 29.72
C ALA A 242 21.87 24.57 28.83
N ALA A 243 20.75 24.93 28.22
CA ALA A 243 19.99 24.08 27.31
C ALA A 243 20.79 23.74 26.03
N VAL A 244 21.36 24.76 25.38
CA VAL A 244 22.21 24.60 24.18
C VAL A 244 23.44 23.74 24.50
N GLN A 245 24.13 24.01 25.62
CA GLN A 245 25.28 23.23 26.06
C GLN A 245 24.92 21.76 26.32
N ARG A 246 23.77 21.49 26.96
CA ARG A 246 23.34 20.13 27.24
C ARG A 246 23.01 19.36 25.97
N LEU A 247 22.31 19.97 25.03
CA LEU A 247 21.94 19.33 23.77
C LEU A 247 23.17 19.05 22.90
N CYS A 248 24.10 20.02 22.78
CA CYS A 248 25.38 19.83 22.11
C CYS A 248 26.21 18.70 22.79
N ALA A 249 26.20 18.60 24.13
CA ALA A 249 26.88 17.50 24.85
C ALA A 249 26.24 16.12 24.64
N VAL A 250 24.91 16.03 24.61
CA VAL A 250 24.19 14.78 24.29
C VAL A 250 24.47 14.36 22.84
N ALA A 251 24.47 15.33 21.91
CA ALA A 251 24.79 15.07 20.53
C ALA A 251 26.19 14.45 20.38
N GLN A 252 27.18 15.03 21.05
CA GLN A 252 28.56 14.52 21.07
C GLN A 252 28.69 13.14 21.73
N ALA A 253 27.98 12.89 22.83
CA ALA A 253 28.07 11.63 23.59
C ALA A 253 27.52 10.42 22.81
N LEU A 254 26.56 10.63 21.90
CA LEU A 254 25.98 9.57 21.07
C LEU A 254 26.92 9.11 19.95
N VAL A 255 27.91 9.92 19.54
CA VAL A 255 28.75 9.64 18.37
C VAL A 255 29.46 8.28 18.45
N ALA A 256 30.02 7.96 19.63
CA ALA A 256 30.76 6.70 19.80
C ALA A 256 29.85 5.47 19.68
N GLN A 257 28.64 5.54 20.24
CA GLN A 257 27.66 4.45 20.18
C GLN A 257 27.10 4.27 18.77
N GLU A 258 26.73 5.36 18.11
CA GLU A 258 26.17 5.31 16.75
C GLU A 258 27.20 4.78 15.74
N ARG A 259 28.49 5.11 15.91
CA ARG A 259 29.58 4.50 15.12
C ARG A 259 29.78 3.03 15.42
N ALA A 260 29.79 2.63 16.70
CA ALA A 260 29.95 1.23 17.09
C ALA A 260 28.81 0.34 16.56
N ASP A 261 27.57 0.83 16.64
CA ASP A 261 26.40 0.11 16.13
C ASP A 261 26.41 0.00 14.60
N ALA A 262 26.79 1.07 13.90
CA ALA A 262 26.96 1.05 12.44
C ALA A 262 28.08 0.09 12.02
N ASP A 263 29.21 0.10 12.72
CA ASP A 263 30.33 -0.82 12.46
C ASP A 263 29.94 -2.28 12.75
N ALA A 264 29.15 -2.54 13.80
CA ALA A 264 28.66 -3.87 14.13
C ALA A 264 27.65 -4.37 13.09
N ALA A 265 26.75 -3.51 12.62
CA ALA A 265 25.81 -3.83 11.54
C ALA A 265 26.53 -4.09 10.21
N ALA A 266 27.53 -3.27 9.87
CA ALA A 266 28.37 -3.45 8.69
C ALA A 266 29.21 -4.73 8.76
N ARG A 267 29.79 -5.05 9.94
CA ARG A 267 30.48 -6.33 10.16
C ARG A 267 29.55 -7.52 10.01
N LYS A 268 28.36 -7.49 10.63
CA LYS A 268 27.36 -8.55 10.49
C LYS A 268 26.89 -8.75 9.04
N ALA A 269 26.74 -7.67 8.28
CA ALA A 269 26.42 -7.72 6.85
C ALA A 269 27.59 -8.26 6.00
N ALA A 270 28.83 -7.90 6.35
CA ALA A 270 30.03 -8.39 5.67
C ALA A 270 30.38 -9.85 6.01
N GLU A 271 30.11 -10.28 7.25
CA GLU A 271 30.37 -11.62 7.79
C GLU A 271 29.28 -12.64 7.44
N SER A 272 28.12 -12.17 6.96
CA SER A 272 27.11 -13.06 6.41
C SER A 272 27.68 -13.75 5.15
N PRO A 273 27.82 -15.09 5.15
CA PRO A 273 28.43 -15.79 4.03
C PRO A 273 27.54 -15.61 2.79
N ALA A 274 28.09 -15.00 1.74
CA ALA A 274 27.37 -14.87 0.47
C ALA A 274 27.01 -16.26 -0.05
N THR A 275 25.75 -16.39 -0.46
CA THR A 275 25.25 -17.61 -1.11
C THR A 275 25.18 -17.37 -2.61
N GLY A 276 25.65 -18.33 -3.40
CA GLY A 276 25.64 -18.25 -4.87
C GLY A 276 27.00 -17.87 -5.44
N TRP A 277 27.01 -16.99 -6.45
CA TRP A 277 28.23 -16.56 -7.13
C TRP A 277 29.19 -15.83 -6.19
N LEU A 278 30.48 -16.18 -6.28
CA LEU A 278 31.57 -15.47 -5.61
C LEU A 278 32.56 -15.00 -6.66
N PRO A 279 32.93 -13.71 -6.69
CA PRO A 279 33.97 -13.22 -7.58
C PRO A 279 35.33 -13.86 -7.22
N PRO A 280 36.14 -14.27 -8.21
CA PRO A 280 37.48 -14.79 -8.00
C PRO A 280 38.44 -13.79 -7.34
N LEU A 281 38.35 -12.50 -7.69
CA LEU A 281 39.32 -11.47 -7.28
C LEU A 281 38.65 -10.21 -6.69
N ALA A 282 37.51 -9.80 -7.21
CA ALA A 282 36.86 -8.56 -6.81
C ALA A 282 36.36 -8.58 -5.36
N ARG A 283 36.49 -7.44 -4.68
CA ARG A 283 35.84 -7.18 -3.40
C ARG A 283 34.64 -6.27 -3.60
N PRO A 284 33.55 -6.41 -2.82
CA PRO A 284 32.41 -5.52 -2.96
C PRO A 284 32.85 -4.09 -2.63
N ALA A 285 32.58 -3.17 -3.56
CA ALA A 285 32.81 -1.73 -3.36
C ALA A 285 31.72 -1.13 -2.46
N PHE A 286 30.49 -1.65 -2.58
CA PHE A 286 29.37 -1.30 -1.71
C PHE A 286 28.61 -2.56 -1.27
N VAL A 287 28.06 -2.50 -0.06
CA VAL A 287 27.23 -3.55 0.53
C VAL A 287 25.95 -2.89 1.01
N GLY A 288 24.83 -3.29 0.43
CA GLY A 288 23.48 -2.95 0.85
C GLY A 288 22.71 -4.20 1.27
N LEU A 289 21.40 -4.17 1.05
CA LEU A 289 20.49 -5.28 1.27
C LEU A 289 20.03 -5.85 -0.07
N GLY A 290 20.01 -7.17 -0.19
CA GLY A 290 19.41 -7.84 -1.35
C GLY A 290 17.90 -7.62 -1.37
N ALA A 291 17.37 -7.09 -2.46
CA ALA A 291 15.94 -6.86 -2.66
C ALA A 291 15.34 -7.82 -3.68
N SER A 292 16.06 -8.06 -4.78
CA SER A 292 15.66 -8.98 -5.83
C SER A 292 16.87 -9.80 -6.29
N PRO A 293 16.78 -11.14 -6.30
CA PRO A 293 17.91 -12.00 -6.61
C PRO A 293 18.33 -11.94 -8.08
N GLY A 294 19.56 -12.34 -8.35
CA GLY A 294 20.14 -12.43 -9.69
C GLY A 294 21.45 -11.65 -9.80
N LEU A 295 22.14 -11.85 -10.93
CA LEU A 295 23.43 -11.22 -11.20
C LEU A 295 23.33 -10.39 -12.49
N ALA A 296 23.80 -9.16 -12.44
CA ALA A 296 23.85 -8.29 -13.62
C ALA A 296 25.26 -7.75 -13.84
N VAL A 297 25.67 -7.71 -15.11
CA VAL A 297 26.92 -7.09 -15.54
C VAL A 297 26.57 -6.05 -16.60
N ALA A 298 26.68 -4.77 -16.23
CA ALA A 298 26.39 -3.68 -17.15
C ALA A 298 27.13 -2.39 -16.75
N ARG A 299 26.96 -1.35 -17.55
CA ARG A 299 27.48 -0.01 -17.22
C ARG A 299 26.51 0.73 -16.30
N ILE A 300 27.05 1.51 -15.38
CA ILE A 300 26.28 2.35 -14.46
C ILE A 300 25.64 3.51 -15.21
N HIS A 301 24.40 3.79 -14.86
CA HIS A 301 23.68 4.98 -15.24
C HIS A 301 23.03 5.60 -13.99
N GLN A 302 23.46 6.81 -13.64
CA GLN A 302 22.97 7.57 -12.51
C GLN A 302 21.62 8.20 -12.85
N TRP A 303 20.58 7.70 -12.20
CA TRP A 303 19.25 8.29 -12.21
C TRP A 303 19.21 9.47 -11.26
N ARG A 304 19.62 10.63 -11.76
CA ARG A 304 19.59 11.89 -11.02
C ARG A 304 18.30 12.63 -11.33
N VAL A 305 17.46 12.68 -10.32
CA VAL A 305 16.35 13.61 -10.29
C VAL A 305 16.87 14.91 -9.69
N GLU A 306 17.26 15.86 -10.53
CA GLU A 306 17.57 17.20 -10.03
C GLU A 306 16.31 17.77 -9.35
N ALA A 307 16.48 18.30 -8.13
CA ALA A 307 15.44 19.06 -7.46
C ALA A 307 15.27 20.37 -8.24
N ALA A 308 14.41 20.34 -9.26
CA ALA A 308 14.03 21.54 -9.96
C ALA A 308 13.18 22.39 -9.02
N GLU A 309 13.68 23.58 -8.67
CA GLU A 309 12.84 24.59 -8.02
C GLU A 309 11.64 24.86 -8.93
N ILE A 310 10.45 24.68 -8.38
CA ILE A 310 9.22 24.97 -9.11
C ILE A 310 9.03 26.47 -9.04
N PRO A 311 9.14 27.19 -10.16
CA PRO A 311 8.98 28.63 -10.14
C PRO A 311 7.53 28.96 -9.79
N ASP A 312 7.34 29.85 -8.82
CA ASP A 312 6.03 30.42 -8.56
C ASP A 312 5.70 31.41 -9.69
N LEU A 313 4.92 30.94 -10.66
CA LEU A 313 4.48 31.70 -11.82
C LEU A 313 2.98 31.95 -11.71
N PRO A 314 2.56 33.08 -11.09
CA PRO A 314 1.16 33.43 -10.97
C PRO A 314 0.45 33.43 -12.32
N GLU A 315 -0.73 32.83 -12.36
CA GLU A 315 -1.60 32.81 -13.52
C GLU A 315 -3.05 33.03 -13.10
N PRO A 316 -3.94 33.44 -14.02
CA PRO A 316 -5.35 33.56 -13.68
C PRO A 316 -5.88 32.22 -13.13
N LEU A 317 -6.54 32.26 -11.97
CA LEU A 317 -7.17 31.10 -11.31
C LEU A 317 -8.00 30.24 -12.27
N SER A 318 -8.61 30.87 -13.27
CA SER A 318 -9.38 30.18 -14.31
C SER A 318 -8.54 29.29 -15.20
N VAL A 319 -7.36 29.76 -15.58
CA VAL A 319 -6.38 29.06 -16.43
C VAL A 319 -5.67 27.99 -15.62
N GLY A 320 -5.17 28.34 -14.43
CA GLY A 320 -4.53 27.40 -13.51
C GLY A 320 -5.48 26.27 -13.11
N GLY A 321 -6.73 26.58 -12.78
CA GLY A 321 -7.71 25.57 -12.38
C GLY A 321 -8.07 24.61 -13.52
N ALA A 322 -8.17 25.10 -14.76
CA ALA A 322 -8.41 24.26 -15.93
C ALA A 322 -7.21 23.35 -16.23
N ARG A 323 -5.98 23.88 -16.10
CA ARG A 323 -4.75 23.09 -16.26
C ARG A 323 -4.60 22.01 -15.19
N LEU A 324 -4.89 22.34 -13.93
CA LEU A 324 -4.90 21.35 -12.83
C LEU A 324 -5.92 20.25 -13.08
N HIS A 325 -7.14 20.60 -13.47
CA HIS A 325 -8.17 19.60 -13.78
C HIS A 325 -7.74 18.68 -14.94
N ALA A 326 -7.20 19.24 -16.01
CA ALA A 326 -6.68 18.45 -17.13
C ALA A 326 -5.52 17.54 -16.71
N ALA A 327 -4.58 18.07 -15.92
CA ALA A 327 -3.45 17.30 -15.39
C ALA A 327 -3.90 16.14 -14.49
N LEU A 328 -4.90 16.36 -13.64
CA LEU A 328 -5.49 15.31 -12.79
C LEU A 328 -6.17 14.22 -13.63
N ALA A 329 -6.96 14.61 -14.62
CA ALA A 329 -7.66 13.67 -15.50
C ALA A 329 -6.68 12.81 -16.32
N GLU A 330 -5.64 13.43 -16.87
CA GLU A 330 -4.59 12.74 -17.62
C GLU A 330 -3.80 11.78 -16.71
N THR A 331 -3.39 12.24 -15.53
CA THR A 331 -2.70 11.40 -14.54
C THR A 331 -3.56 10.22 -14.10
N GLN A 332 -4.88 10.42 -13.94
CA GLN A 332 -5.81 9.34 -13.61
C GLN A 332 -5.90 8.30 -14.73
N GLY A 333 -5.88 8.74 -16.01
CA GLY A 333 -5.79 7.85 -17.16
C GLY A 333 -4.50 7.03 -17.17
N GLN A 334 -3.35 7.66 -16.88
CA GLN A 334 -2.04 7.01 -16.82
C GLN A 334 -1.95 5.97 -15.70
N LEU A 335 -2.45 6.27 -14.50
CA LEU A 335 -2.48 5.32 -13.40
C LEU A 335 -3.39 4.11 -13.69
N ARG A 336 -4.51 4.31 -14.38
CA ARG A 336 -5.36 3.20 -14.85
C ARG A 336 -4.63 2.32 -15.86
N ALA A 337 -3.95 2.93 -16.83
CA ALA A 337 -3.16 2.17 -17.81
C ALA A 337 -2.04 1.37 -17.13
N LEU A 338 -1.35 1.97 -16.16
CA LEU A 338 -0.30 1.30 -15.39
C LEU A 338 -0.85 0.18 -14.51
N HIS A 339 -2.02 0.39 -13.90
CA HIS A 339 -2.74 -0.66 -13.18
C HIS A 339 -3.07 -1.83 -14.09
N ASP A 340 -3.70 -1.59 -15.25
CA ASP A 340 -4.11 -2.65 -16.18
C ASP A 340 -2.91 -3.41 -16.75
N ASP A 341 -1.83 -2.70 -17.06
CA ASP A 341 -0.60 -3.28 -17.55
C ASP A 341 0.11 -4.12 -16.47
N THR A 342 0.25 -3.59 -15.26
CA THR A 342 0.79 -4.31 -14.09
C THR A 342 -0.08 -5.52 -13.77
N ARG A 343 -1.40 -5.40 -13.82
CA ARG A 343 -2.33 -6.51 -13.57
C ARG A 343 -2.14 -7.65 -14.57
N ARG A 344 -1.88 -7.33 -15.84
CA ARG A 344 -1.62 -8.34 -16.88
C ARG A 344 -0.25 -9.01 -16.73
N ARG A 345 0.79 -8.25 -16.38
CA ARG A 345 2.17 -8.76 -16.30
C ARG A 345 2.48 -9.44 -14.96
N LEU A 346 2.02 -8.83 -13.87
CA LEU A 346 2.47 -9.08 -12.49
C LEU A 346 1.32 -9.56 -11.58
N GLY A 347 0.06 -9.30 -11.96
CA GLY A 347 -1.14 -9.78 -11.25
C GLY A 347 -1.85 -8.69 -10.45
N ALA A 348 -3.03 -9.03 -9.90
CA ALA A 348 -3.93 -8.06 -9.27
C ALA A 348 -3.41 -7.47 -7.95
N GLY A 349 -2.63 -8.23 -7.17
CA GLY A 349 -2.06 -7.77 -5.89
C GLY A 349 -1.06 -6.63 -6.09
N ASP A 350 -0.11 -6.80 -7.01
CA ASP A 350 0.89 -5.78 -7.31
C ASP A 350 0.28 -4.55 -8.00
N ALA A 351 -0.78 -4.75 -8.79
CA ALA A 351 -1.50 -3.65 -9.45
C ALA A 351 -2.31 -2.77 -8.47
N ALA A 352 -2.72 -3.31 -7.31
CA ALA A 352 -3.56 -2.59 -6.34
C ALA A 352 -2.90 -1.31 -5.79
N ILE A 353 -1.56 -1.23 -5.81
CA ILE A 353 -0.79 -0.04 -5.43
C ILE A 353 -1.24 1.17 -6.25
N PHE A 354 -1.42 1.01 -7.57
CA PHE A 354 -1.84 2.09 -8.47
C PHE A 354 -3.30 2.50 -8.26
N SER A 355 -4.16 1.59 -7.80
CA SER A 355 -5.53 1.93 -7.42
C SER A 355 -5.55 2.82 -6.18
N ALA A 356 -4.79 2.46 -5.14
CA ALA A 356 -4.66 3.27 -3.94
C ALA A 356 -4.04 4.65 -4.25
N GLN A 357 -3.05 4.69 -5.15
CA GLN A 357 -2.47 5.95 -5.62
C GLN A 357 -3.49 6.83 -6.36
N ALA A 358 -4.35 6.24 -7.19
CA ALA A 358 -5.37 6.99 -7.92
C ALA A 358 -6.43 7.63 -7.02
N GLU A 359 -6.65 7.12 -5.80
CA GLU A 359 -7.58 7.72 -4.83
C GLU A 359 -7.11 9.10 -4.36
N TRP A 360 -5.80 9.32 -4.23
CA TRP A 360 -5.23 10.61 -3.82
C TRP A 360 -5.57 11.74 -4.79
N LEU A 361 -5.72 11.45 -6.09
CA LEU A 361 -6.10 12.44 -7.10
C LEU A 361 -7.50 13.03 -6.86
N GLY A 362 -8.37 12.29 -6.17
CA GLY A 362 -9.72 12.71 -5.81
C GLY A 362 -9.84 13.27 -4.39
N ASP A 363 -8.74 13.35 -3.63
CA ASP A 363 -8.80 13.79 -2.24
C ASP A 363 -9.18 15.27 -2.12
N THR A 364 -10.34 15.51 -1.51
CA THR A 364 -10.88 16.87 -1.40
C THR A 364 -10.03 17.78 -0.53
N GLY A 365 -9.28 17.25 0.44
CA GLY A 365 -8.39 18.02 1.30
C GLY A 365 -7.19 18.56 0.52
N LEU A 366 -6.50 17.69 -0.22
CA LEU A 366 -5.38 18.02 -1.10
C LEU A 366 -5.79 19.04 -2.17
N LEU A 367 -6.91 18.78 -2.86
CA LEU A 367 -7.43 19.68 -3.89
C LEU A 367 -7.82 21.04 -3.34
N THR A 368 -8.49 21.07 -2.18
CA THR A 368 -8.84 22.33 -1.50
C THR A 368 -7.59 23.12 -1.16
N ARG A 369 -6.53 22.45 -0.67
CA ARG A 369 -5.30 23.11 -0.29
C ARG A 369 -4.54 23.69 -1.49
N ALA A 370 -4.42 22.94 -2.59
CA ALA A 370 -3.85 23.46 -3.84
C ALA A 370 -4.64 24.68 -4.34
N CYS A 371 -5.97 24.62 -4.32
CA CYS A 371 -6.82 25.75 -4.65
C CYS A 371 -6.62 26.95 -3.72
N GLN A 372 -6.42 26.75 -2.41
CA GLN A 372 -6.13 27.84 -1.47
C GLN A 372 -4.84 28.57 -1.83
N PHE A 373 -3.77 27.86 -2.20
CA PHE A 373 -2.53 28.50 -2.65
C PHE A 373 -2.71 29.28 -3.95
N MET A 374 -3.44 28.73 -4.92
CA MET A 374 -3.79 29.47 -6.13
C MET A 374 -4.62 30.72 -5.83
N VAL A 375 -5.54 30.63 -4.86
CA VAL A 375 -6.33 31.76 -4.35
C VAL A 375 -5.45 32.77 -3.63
N GLN A 376 -4.30 32.39 -3.08
CA GLN A 376 -3.34 33.31 -2.49
C GLN A 376 -2.45 34.02 -3.53
N GLY A 377 -2.63 33.72 -4.82
CA GLY A 377 -1.91 34.35 -5.92
C GLY A 377 -0.73 33.52 -6.45
N HIS A 378 -0.57 32.28 -6.00
CA HIS A 378 0.50 31.40 -6.48
C HIS A 378 0.14 30.70 -7.80
N GLY A 379 1.17 30.36 -8.58
CA GLY A 379 1.04 29.58 -9.82
C GLY A 379 0.54 28.16 -9.57
N VAL A 380 -0.12 27.54 -10.57
CA VAL A 380 -0.77 26.23 -10.40
C VAL A 380 0.20 25.10 -10.04
N ALA A 381 1.38 25.08 -10.67
CA ALA A 381 2.38 24.04 -10.46
C ALA A 381 2.97 24.13 -9.04
N TRP A 382 3.31 25.35 -8.61
CA TRP A 382 3.79 25.62 -7.26
C TRP A 382 2.73 25.30 -6.20
N ALA A 383 1.50 25.76 -6.41
CA ALA A 383 0.39 25.53 -5.49
C ALA A 383 0.08 24.03 -5.30
N TRP A 384 0.16 23.24 -6.37
CA TRP A 384 -0.01 21.80 -6.32
C TRP A 384 1.12 21.14 -5.54
N ASP A 385 2.38 21.48 -5.86
CA ASP A 385 3.56 20.93 -5.19
C ASP A 385 3.54 21.19 -3.67
N GLN A 386 3.25 22.42 -3.26
CA GLN A 386 3.18 22.77 -1.84
C GLN A 386 2.05 22.03 -1.11
N ALA A 387 0.90 21.84 -1.77
CA ALA A 387 -0.19 21.06 -1.18
C ALA A 387 0.17 19.58 -1.00
N VAL A 388 0.88 19.00 -1.98
CA VAL A 388 1.41 17.63 -1.93
C VAL A 388 2.43 17.51 -0.81
N GLU A 389 3.41 18.42 -0.71
CA GLU A 389 4.46 18.36 0.31
C GLU A 389 3.91 18.59 1.72
N GLU A 390 2.98 19.52 1.92
CA GLU A 390 2.28 19.66 3.21
C GLU A 390 1.52 18.38 3.57
N GLY A 391 0.85 17.74 2.61
CA GLY A 391 0.15 16.47 2.82
C GLY A 391 1.10 15.33 3.17
N ALA A 392 2.19 15.20 2.43
CA ALA A 392 3.20 14.16 2.63
C ALA A 392 3.91 14.34 3.99
N ALA A 393 4.25 15.57 4.36
CA ALA A 393 4.82 15.88 5.67
C ALA A 393 3.88 15.51 6.83
N ARG A 394 2.57 15.75 6.68
CA ARG A 394 1.57 15.31 7.68
C ARG A 394 1.52 13.79 7.82
N LEU A 395 1.53 13.05 6.70
CA LEU A 395 1.55 11.59 6.71
C LEU A 395 2.83 11.05 7.37
N GLN A 396 3.98 11.63 7.01
CA GLN A 396 5.29 11.22 7.50
C GLN A 396 5.47 11.51 9.00
N ALA A 397 4.73 12.47 9.56
CA ALA A 397 4.73 12.79 10.99
C ALA A 397 3.90 11.83 11.85
N LEU A 398 3.16 10.88 11.24
CA LEU A 398 2.37 9.89 11.98
C LEU A 398 3.29 8.83 12.63
N ASP A 399 2.98 8.44 13.86
CA ASP A 399 3.74 7.42 14.60
C ASP A 399 3.60 6.01 14.01
N ASN A 400 2.61 5.78 13.14
CA ASN A 400 2.41 4.49 12.47
C ASN A 400 3.31 4.39 11.22
N PRO A 401 4.31 3.50 11.20
CA PRO A 401 5.25 3.39 10.07
C PRO A 401 4.59 3.07 8.73
N ALA A 402 3.50 2.29 8.74
CA ALA A 402 2.77 1.93 7.52
C ALA A 402 1.99 3.13 6.94
N LEU A 403 1.47 4.02 7.79
CA LEU A 403 0.84 5.27 7.34
C LEU A 403 1.88 6.31 6.93
N ALA A 404 3.00 6.38 7.65
CA ALA A 404 4.13 7.25 7.27
C ALA A 404 4.72 6.88 5.90
N ALA A 405 4.77 5.59 5.57
CA ALA A 405 5.20 5.11 4.25
C ALA A 405 4.32 5.62 3.09
N ARG A 406 3.04 5.97 3.36
CA ARG A 406 2.13 6.54 2.34
C ARG A 406 2.50 7.95 1.91
N ALA A 407 3.37 8.64 2.65
CA ALA A 407 3.90 9.94 2.22
C ALA A 407 4.63 9.85 0.88
N ALA A 408 5.38 8.76 0.64
CA ALA A 408 6.05 8.51 -0.62
C ALA A 408 5.05 8.29 -1.77
N ASP A 409 3.96 7.56 -1.51
CA ASP A 409 2.88 7.33 -2.48
C ASP A 409 2.21 8.66 -2.91
N LEU A 410 1.96 9.56 -1.94
CA LEU A 410 1.38 10.87 -2.22
C LEU A 410 2.33 11.76 -3.04
N ARG A 411 3.64 11.75 -2.72
CA ARG A 411 4.66 12.47 -3.49
C ARG A 411 4.78 11.94 -4.92
N ASP A 412 4.73 10.63 -5.11
CA ASP A 412 4.76 9.99 -6.44
C ASP A 412 3.59 10.47 -7.31
N VAL A 413 2.36 10.36 -6.80
CA VAL A 413 1.15 10.83 -7.48
C VAL A 413 1.20 12.34 -7.73
N GLY A 414 1.63 13.11 -6.73
CA GLY A 414 1.82 14.54 -6.83
C GLY A 414 2.77 14.94 -7.94
N ARG A 415 3.92 14.27 -8.04
CA ARG A 415 4.92 14.52 -9.08
C ARG A 415 4.38 14.24 -10.48
N ARG A 416 3.57 13.20 -10.67
CA ARG A 416 2.95 12.90 -11.97
C ARG A 416 2.06 14.05 -12.46
N VAL A 417 1.19 14.55 -11.59
CA VAL A 417 0.32 15.70 -11.90
C VAL A 417 1.17 16.94 -12.17
N LEU A 418 2.24 17.15 -11.40
CA LEU A 418 3.17 18.27 -11.58
C LEU A 418 3.87 18.23 -12.95
N VAL A 419 4.28 17.04 -13.43
CA VAL A 419 4.85 16.87 -14.77
C VAL A 419 3.83 17.18 -15.86
N GLN A 420 2.54 16.84 -15.67
CA GLN A 420 1.49 17.26 -16.61
C GLN A 420 1.28 18.77 -16.62
N LEU A 421 1.39 19.42 -15.47
CA LEU A 421 1.30 20.88 -15.35
C LEU A 421 2.51 21.58 -15.98
N GLN A 422 3.70 21.01 -15.81
CA GLN A 422 4.95 21.58 -16.27
C GLN A 422 5.84 20.48 -16.86
N PRO A 423 5.70 20.19 -18.18
CA PRO A 423 6.42 19.10 -18.84
C PRO A 423 7.94 19.20 -18.76
N SER A 424 8.50 20.39 -18.54
CA SER A 424 9.94 20.59 -18.32
C SER A 424 10.46 19.95 -17.02
N LEU A 425 9.57 19.59 -16.08
CA LEU A 425 9.90 18.87 -14.84
C LEU A 425 9.90 17.35 -15.00
N ALA A 426 9.55 16.85 -16.19
CA ALA A 426 9.74 15.44 -16.50
C ALA A 426 11.23 15.10 -16.29
N ALA A 427 11.50 14.11 -15.45
CA ALA A 427 12.83 13.50 -15.44
C ALA A 427 13.14 13.01 -16.87
N ALA A 428 14.43 12.93 -17.23
CA ALA A 428 14.82 12.30 -18.48
C ALA A 428 14.13 10.93 -18.55
N GLY A 429 13.18 10.77 -19.48
CA GLY A 429 12.39 9.55 -19.57
C GLY A 429 13.27 8.36 -19.97
N PRO A 430 12.66 7.19 -20.23
CA PRO A 430 13.36 6.02 -20.75
C PRO A 430 14.24 6.33 -21.97
N GLU A 431 13.92 7.38 -22.74
CA GLU A 431 14.72 7.89 -23.86
C GLU A 431 16.17 8.21 -23.51
N GLY A 432 16.48 8.55 -22.24
CA GLY A 432 17.84 8.85 -21.76
C GLY A 432 18.67 7.63 -21.34
N LEU A 433 18.08 6.44 -21.26
CA LEU A 433 18.82 5.23 -20.89
C LEU A 433 19.81 4.84 -22.00
N PRO A 434 21.00 4.33 -21.71
CA PRO A 434 21.92 3.89 -22.76
C PRO A 434 21.38 2.65 -23.50
N GLU A 435 21.71 2.50 -24.79
CA GLU A 435 21.49 1.27 -25.54
C GLU A 435 22.42 0.16 -25.02
N GLY A 436 21.91 -1.07 -24.87
CA GLY A 436 22.73 -2.24 -24.47
C GLY A 436 22.64 -2.69 -23.01
N GLY A 437 21.67 -2.19 -22.23
CA GLY A 437 21.45 -2.60 -20.84
C GLY A 437 22.33 -1.83 -19.84
N CYS A 438 21.75 -1.30 -18.77
CA CYS A 438 22.48 -0.56 -17.72
C CYS A 438 22.11 -0.99 -16.31
N ILE A 439 23.01 -0.73 -15.35
CA ILE A 439 22.70 -0.74 -13.93
C ILE A 439 22.20 0.66 -13.58
N LEU A 440 20.91 0.75 -13.23
CA LEU A 440 20.29 2.01 -12.84
C LEU A 440 20.59 2.28 -11.37
N VAL A 441 21.29 3.38 -11.08
CA VAL A 441 21.66 3.80 -9.72
C VAL A 441 20.85 5.03 -9.34
N ALA A 442 20.08 4.97 -8.26
CA ALA A 442 19.21 6.07 -7.82
C ALA A 442 19.32 6.32 -6.31
N ALA A 443 18.91 7.50 -5.85
CA ALA A 443 18.75 7.74 -4.41
C ALA A 443 17.62 6.86 -3.83
N ASP A 444 16.49 6.88 -4.53
CA ASP A 444 15.32 6.04 -4.36
C ASP A 444 14.57 6.00 -5.70
N LEU A 445 13.63 5.07 -5.87
CA LEU A 445 12.72 5.01 -7.01
C LEU A 445 11.29 4.88 -6.51
N SER A 446 10.37 5.63 -7.10
CA SER A 446 8.95 5.46 -6.84
C SER A 446 8.41 4.14 -7.46
N PRO A 447 7.27 3.61 -6.96
CA PRO A 447 6.61 2.45 -7.56
C PRO A 447 6.29 2.68 -9.05
N SER A 448 5.87 3.89 -9.36
CA SER A 448 5.61 4.39 -10.71
C SER A 448 6.81 4.31 -11.65
N GLU A 449 7.95 4.84 -11.22
CA GLU A 449 9.19 4.79 -12.02
C GLU A 449 9.62 3.35 -12.22
N THR A 450 9.56 2.54 -11.16
CA THR A 450 9.98 1.13 -11.18
C THR A 450 9.12 0.30 -12.14
N ALA A 451 7.79 0.46 -12.11
CA ALA A 451 6.88 -0.29 -12.97
C ALA A 451 6.98 0.10 -14.45
N GLN A 452 7.47 1.30 -14.76
CA GLN A 452 7.68 1.78 -16.13
C GLN A 452 9.07 1.48 -16.68
N LEU A 453 9.96 0.86 -15.89
CA LEU A 453 11.29 0.48 -16.37
C LEU A 453 11.19 -0.51 -17.52
N ASP A 454 11.93 -0.21 -18.59
CA ASP A 454 12.14 -1.13 -19.68
C ASP A 454 13.22 -2.15 -19.28
N THR A 455 12.78 -3.38 -18.98
CA THR A 455 13.67 -4.48 -18.58
C THR A 455 14.63 -4.93 -19.69
N ALA A 456 14.42 -4.49 -20.95
CA ALA A 456 15.39 -4.70 -22.02
C ALA A 456 16.58 -3.71 -21.94
N ARG A 457 16.40 -2.58 -21.25
CA ARG A 457 17.42 -1.50 -21.13
C ARG A 457 17.97 -1.35 -19.73
N VAL A 458 17.28 -1.87 -18.72
CA VAL A 458 17.75 -1.91 -17.34
C VAL A 458 18.08 -3.36 -16.99
N ALA A 459 19.35 -3.61 -16.67
CA ALA A 459 19.86 -4.93 -16.30
C ALA A 459 19.81 -5.17 -14.78
N ALA A 460 19.86 -4.11 -13.96
CA ALA A 460 19.72 -4.18 -12.51
C ALA A 460 19.43 -2.81 -11.89
N LEU A 461 18.97 -2.83 -10.65
CA LEU A 461 18.63 -1.65 -9.84
C LEU A 461 19.52 -1.55 -8.61
N VAL A 462 20.02 -0.36 -8.34
CA VAL A 462 20.77 -0.04 -7.11
C VAL A 462 20.19 1.23 -6.50
N THR A 463 19.68 1.17 -5.29
CA THR A 463 19.19 2.35 -4.57
C THR A 463 20.01 2.64 -3.31
N ALA A 464 20.32 3.91 -3.08
CA ALA A 464 21.01 4.34 -1.87
C ALA A 464 20.15 4.14 -0.61
N GLN A 465 18.84 4.33 -0.75
CA GLN A 465 17.82 4.15 0.29
C GLN A 465 16.87 3.00 -0.06
N GLY A 466 15.86 2.76 0.77
CA GLY A 466 14.84 1.72 0.56
C GLY A 466 15.00 0.53 1.50
N SER A 467 14.10 -0.45 1.35
CA SER A 467 14.13 -1.70 2.12
C SER A 467 13.76 -2.87 1.21
N PRO A 468 14.16 -4.12 1.54
CA PRO A 468 13.78 -5.30 0.75
C PRO A 468 12.26 -5.53 0.66
N THR A 469 11.48 -4.87 1.52
CA THR A 469 10.02 -4.95 1.57
C THR A 469 9.32 -3.72 0.98
N SER A 470 10.07 -2.75 0.43
CA SER A 470 9.47 -1.58 -0.22
C SER A 470 8.76 -1.98 -1.52
N HIS A 471 7.77 -1.19 -1.95
CA HIS A 471 7.08 -1.40 -3.23
C HIS A 471 8.06 -1.47 -4.41
N THR A 472 9.13 -0.67 -4.37
CA THR A 472 10.24 -0.69 -5.35
C THR A 472 10.95 -2.04 -5.37
N ALA A 473 11.29 -2.60 -4.21
CA ALA A 473 11.91 -3.91 -4.09
C ALA A 473 10.99 -5.04 -4.58
N ILE A 474 9.70 -4.96 -4.24
CA ILE A 474 8.67 -5.91 -4.69
C ILE A 474 8.55 -5.85 -6.22
N LEU A 475 8.36 -4.67 -6.80
CA LEU A 475 8.24 -4.50 -8.24
C LEU A 475 9.49 -4.93 -9.00
N ALA A 476 10.69 -4.62 -8.50
CA ALA A 476 11.95 -5.10 -9.08
C ALA A 476 12.00 -6.64 -9.15
N ARG A 477 11.54 -7.30 -8.09
CA ARG A 477 11.45 -8.76 -8.02
C ARG A 477 10.44 -9.32 -9.00
N THR A 478 9.27 -8.71 -9.13
CA THR A 478 8.26 -9.17 -10.09
C THR A 478 8.68 -8.93 -11.54
N LEU A 479 9.45 -7.87 -11.80
CA LEU A 479 10.08 -7.60 -13.11
C LEU A 479 11.28 -8.52 -13.41
N GLY A 480 11.74 -9.31 -12.44
CA GLY A 480 12.92 -10.17 -12.59
C GLY A 480 14.24 -9.41 -12.69
N LEU A 481 14.27 -8.15 -12.23
CA LEU A 481 15.47 -7.32 -12.22
C LEU A 481 16.26 -7.57 -10.92
N PRO A 482 17.55 -7.95 -10.99
CA PRO A 482 18.41 -7.98 -9.82
C PRO A 482 18.44 -6.61 -9.13
N ALA A 483 18.26 -6.56 -7.82
CA ALA A 483 18.17 -5.29 -7.09
C ALA A 483 18.90 -5.32 -5.75
N ALA A 484 19.73 -4.29 -5.51
CA ALA A 484 20.35 -3.99 -4.23
C ALA A 484 19.82 -2.65 -3.71
N VAL A 485 19.28 -2.64 -2.49
CA VAL A 485 18.70 -1.44 -1.86
C VAL A 485 19.44 -1.08 -0.59
N ALA A 486 19.23 0.12 -0.06
CA ALA A 486 19.94 0.60 1.13
C ALA A 486 21.48 0.48 1.00
N ALA A 487 22.03 0.69 -0.20
CA ALA A 487 23.46 0.58 -0.46
C ALA A 487 24.27 1.79 0.04
N GLY A 488 23.60 2.75 0.69
CA GLY A 488 24.19 3.94 1.29
C GLY A 488 24.49 5.06 0.27
N GLY A 489 24.65 6.30 0.75
CA GLY A 489 24.83 7.46 -0.14
C GLY A 489 26.05 7.40 -1.07
N GLY A 490 27.03 6.55 -0.76
CA GLY A 490 28.23 6.35 -1.58
C GLY A 490 27.95 5.89 -3.01
N VAL A 491 26.86 5.15 -3.26
CA VAL A 491 26.51 4.70 -4.62
C VAL A 491 26.16 5.86 -5.56
N LEU A 492 25.71 7.00 -5.02
CA LEU A 492 25.37 8.19 -5.82
C LEU A 492 26.60 8.92 -6.38
N GLY A 493 27.79 8.58 -5.86
CA GLY A 493 29.08 9.07 -6.35
C GLY A 493 29.71 8.19 -7.44
N MET A 494 29.08 7.07 -7.79
CA MET A 494 29.60 6.16 -8.83
C MET A 494 29.64 6.87 -10.18
N ALA A 495 30.72 6.68 -10.94
CA ALA A 495 30.89 7.31 -12.24
C ALA A 495 29.95 6.70 -13.29
N ASP A 496 29.24 7.55 -14.02
CA ASP A 496 28.46 7.12 -15.18
C ASP A 496 29.32 6.40 -16.21
N GLY A 497 28.78 5.33 -16.78
CA GLY A 497 29.45 4.51 -17.77
C GLY A 497 30.48 3.52 -17.20
N ALA A 498 30.81 3.58 -15.90
CA ALA A 498 31.68 2.60 -15.27
C ALA A 498 31.07 1.19 -15.31
N LEU A 499 31.89 0.18 -15.54
CA LEU A 499 31.44 -1.21 -15.59
C LEU A 499 31.31 -1.75 -14.17
N ALA A 500 30.20 -2.41 -13.87
CA ALA A 500 29.96 -2.96 -12.55
C ALA A 500 29.25 -4.32 -12.62
N ILE A 501 29.36 -5.06 -11.51
CA ILE A 501 28.60 -6.28 -11.26
C ILE A 501 27.68 -6.02 -10.07
N VAL A 502 26.40 -6.33 -10.20
CA VAL A 502 25.41 -6.26 -9.11
C VAL A 502 24.93 -7.66 -8.80
N ASP A 503 25.16 -8.09 -7.57
CA ASP A 503 24.58 -9.27 -6.96
C ASP A 503 23.38 -8.84 -6.11
N GLY A 504 22.19 -8.97 -6.70
CA GLY A 504 20.95 -8.56 -6.06
C GLY A 504 20.49 -9.51 -4.95
N ALA A 505 21.03 -10.73 -4.88
CA ALA A 505 20.70 -11.67 -3.80
C ALA A 505 21.42 -11.29 -2.51
N ASN A 506 22.72 -10.95 -2.60
CA ASN A 506 23.54 -10.58 -1.45
C ASN A 506 23.64 -9.05 -1.24
N GLY A 507 23.02 -8.24 -2.11
CA GLY A 507 23.06 -6.78 -2.04
C GLY A 507 24.47 -6.20 -2.26
N ARG A 508 25.31 -6.86 -3.08
CA ARG A 508 26.72 -6.49 -3.26
C ARG A 508 26.95 -5.86 -4.62
N ILE A 509 27.68 -4.75 -4.64
CA ILE A 509 28.04 -4.02 -5.86
C ILE A 509 29.56 -4.02 -6.01
N TYR A 510 30.04 -4.48 -7.16
CA TYR A 510 31.45 -4.59 -7.49
C TYR A 510 31.79 -3.58 -8.57
N LEU A 511 32.72 -2.67 -8.27
CA LEU A 511 33.26 -1.68 -9.20
C LEU A 511 34.58 -2.14 -9.79
N ASP A 512 34.87 -1.67 -10.99
CA ASP A 512 36.10 -1.97 -11.75
C ASP A 512 36.47 -3.48 -11.72
N PRO A 513 35.51 -4.38 -12.04
CA PRO A 513 35.75 -5.82 -11.99
C PRO A 513 36.85 -6.22 -13.00
N SER A 514 37.69 -7.17 -12.62
CA SER A 514 38.69 -7.73 -13.53
C SER A 514 38.02 -8.56 -14.64
N GLU A 515 38.73 -8.82 -15.74
CA GLU A 515 38.26 -9.74 -16.79
C GLU A 515 37.94 -11.14 -16.23
N GLN A 516 38.65 -11.59 -15.19
CA GLN A 516 38.37 -12.87 -14.54
C GLN A 516 37.05 -12.83 -13.76
N ASP A 517 36.75 -11.72 -13.08
CA ASP A 517 35.48 -11.53 -12.38
C ASP A 517 34.32 -11.45 -13.37
N LEU A 518 34.47 -10.68 -14.45
CA LEU A 518 33.49 -10.57 -15.53
C LEU A 518 33.21 -11.90 -16.20
N ALA A 519 34.25 -12.69 -16.50
CA ALA A 519 34.10 -14.02 -17.09
C ALA A 519 33.35 -14.96 -16.13
N SER A 520 33.68 -14.94 -14.84
CA SER A 520 32.99 -15.76 -13.83
C SER A 520 31.51 -15.38 -13.68
N ALA A 521 31.19 -14.08 -13.69
CA ALA A 521 29.83 -13.58 -13.58
C ALA A 521 29.00 -13.98 -14.81
N ARG A 522 29.54 -13.77 -16.02
CA ARG A 522 28.87 -14.16 -17.26
C ARG A 522 28.65 -15.67 -17.36
N ALA A 523 29.64 -16.48 -16.94
CA ALA A 523 29.49 -17.93 -16.89
C ALA A 523 28.37 -18.34 -15.94
N HIS A 524 28.29 -17.72 -14.75
CA HIS A 524 27.23 -17.99 -13.79
C HIS A 524 25.85 -17.56 -14.30
N MET A 525 25.73 -16.39 -14.93
CA MET A 525 24.49 -15.94 -15.57
C MET A 525 24.04 -16.90 -16.67
N ALA A 526 24.97 -17.37 -17.52
CA ALA A 526 24.67 -18.32 -18.59
C ALA A 526 24.24 -19.69 -18.04
N GLU A 527 24.87 -20.16 -16.97
CA GLU A 527 24.48 -21.40 -16.27
C GLU A 527 23.08 -21.29 -15.67
N GLN A 528 22.78 -20.18 -14.99
CA GLN A 528 21.44 -19.91 -14.44
C GLN A 528 20.38 -19.85 -15.54
N GLN A 529 20.66 -19.15 -16.64
CA GLN A 529 19.75 -19.05 -17.78
C GLN A 529 19.49 -20.42 -18.41
N ALA A 530 20.54 -21.20 -18.67
CA ALA A 530 20.41 -22.56 -19.21
C ALA A 530 19.64 -23.48 -18.26
N LEU A 531 19.83 -23.34 -16.94
CA LEU A 531 19.05 -24.04 -15.93
C LEU A 531 17.57 -23.66 -16.00
N GLN A 532 17.25 -22.36 -16.03
CA GLN A 532 15.87 -21.87 -16.12
C GLN A 532 15.18 -22.36 -17.40
N GLU A 533 15.85 -22.30 -18.54
CA GLU A 533 15.33 -22.81 -19.82
C GLU A 533 15.07 -24.31 -19.77
N ARG A 534 15.99 -25.09 -19.18
CA ARG A 534 15.83 -26.53 -18.99
C ARG A 534 14.65 -26.85 -18.06
N VAL A 535 14.52 -26.12 -16.96
CA VAL A 535 13.42 -26.27 -16.00
C VAL A 535 12.09 -25.94 -16.68
N ALA A 536 12.02 -24.84 -17.42
CA ALA A 536 10.83 -24.42 -18.16
C ALA A 536 10.43 -25.47 -19.22
N ALA A 537 11.40 -26.00 -19.98
CA ALA A 537 11.15 -27.05 -20.98
C ALA A 537 10.61 -28.35 -20.36
N GLN A 538 10.94 -28.62 -19.10
CA GLN A 538 10.54 -29.82 -18.36
C GLN A 538 9.36 -29.61 -17.41
N ARG A 539 8.73 -28.43 -17.40
CA ARG A 539 7.68 -28.09 -16.42
C ARG A 539 6.46 -29.03 -16.49
N SER A 540 6.14 -29.53 -17.68
CA SER A 540 5.03 -30.47 -17.90
C SER A 540 5.33 -31.91 -17.47
N LEU A 541 6.60 -32.27 -17.23
CA LEU A 541 6.95 -33.60 -16.76
C LEU A 541 6.44 -33.81 -15.33
N PRO A 542 6.02 -35.03 -14.96
CA PRO A 542 5.64 -35.35 -13.59
C PRO A 542 6.84 -35.19 -12.63
N ALA A 543 6.56 -34.94 -11.36
CA ALA A 543 7.59 -35.00 -10.30
C ALA A 543 7.77 -36.46 -9.84
N ILE A 544 8.74 -37.13 -10.45
CA ILE A 544 9.13 -38.51 -10.09
C ILE A 544 10.60 -38.46 -9.67
N THR A 545 10.90 -38.91 -8.46
CA THR A 545 12.26 -38.99 -7.93
C THR A 545 13.12 -39.97 -8.74
N THR A 546 14.44 -39.92 -8.59
CA THR A 546 15.36 -40.79 -9.34
C THR A 546 15.20 -42.28 -9.01
N ASP A 547 14.60 -42.60 -7.86
CA ASP A 547 14.22 -43.96 -7.42
C ASP A 547 12.73 -44.30 -7.68
N GLY A 548 12.02 -43.48 -8.45
CA GLY A 548 10.72 -43.82 -9.03
C GLY A 548 9.49 -43.46 -8.18
N VAL A 549 9.64 -42.69 -7.10
CA VAL A 549 8.51 -42.24 -6.28
C VAL A 549 7.91 -40.98 -6.86
N ARG A 550 6.59 -40.98 -7.07
CA ARG A 550 5.86 -39.83 -7.57
C ARG A 550 5.38 -38.94 -6.41
N ILE A 551 5.57 -37.64 -6.54
CA ILE A 551 4.98 -36.60 -5.70
C ILE A 551 4.05 -35.77 -6.59
N GLU A 552 2.80 -35.60 -6.20
CA GLU A 552 1.86 -34.77 -6.94
C GLU A 552 2.18 -33.29 -6.71
N VAL A 553 2.26 -32.49 -7.78
CA VAL A 553 2.54 -31.05 -7.70
C VAL A 553 1.38 -30.28 -8.31
N CYS A 554 0.66 -29.55 -7.45
CA CYS A 554 -0.56 -28.84 -7.76
C CYS A 554 -0.41 -27.33 -7.53
N ALA A 555 -1.43 -26.58 -7.94
CA ALA A 555 -1.49 -25.13 -7.76
C ALA A 555 -2.47 -24.70 -6.68
N ASN A 556 -2.11 -23.62 -5.99
CA ASN A 556 -3.01 -22.81 -5.16
C ASN A 556 -3.65 -21.75 -6.07
N VAL A 557 -4.98 -21.74 -6.16
CA VAL A 557 -5.75 -20.76 -6.95
C VAL A 557 -6.97 -20.29 -6.16
N ASN A 558 -7.56 -19.18 -6.59
CA ASN A 558 -8.79 -18.63 -6.02
C ASN A 558 -9.92 -18.61 -7.04
N LEU A 559 -9.58 -18.39 -8.33
CA LEU A 559 -10.53 -18.08 -9.39
C LEU A 559 -10.33 -18.98 -10.62
N PRO A 560 -11.41 -19.31 -11.36
CA PRO A 560 -11.32 -20.17 -12.55
C PRO A 560 -10.32 -19.66 -13.60
N GLU A 561 -10.24 -18.35 -13.82
CA GLU A 561 -9.32 -17.73 -14.78
C GLU A 561 -7.83 -17.92 -14.46
N GLN A 562 -7.49 -18.35 -13.24
CA GLN A 562 -6.10 -18.61 -12.83
C GLN A 562 -5.65 -20.03 -13.22
N VAL A 563 -6.58 -20.95 -13.48
CA VAL A 563 -6.29 -22.35 -13.81
C VAL A 563 -5.47 -22.50 -15.10
N PRO A 564 -5.78 -21.81 -16.21
CA PRO A 564 -4.99 -21.94 -17.44
C PRO A 564 -3.51 -21.62 -17.25
N LEU A 565 -3.19 -20.57 -16.47
CA LEU A 565 -1.81 -20.25 -16.13
C LEU A 565 -1.16 -21.38 -15.31
N ALA A 566 -1.84 -21.87 -14.27
CA ALA A 566 -1.34 -22.97 -13.45
C ALA A 566 -1.03 -24.23 -14.27
N LEU A 567 -1.95 -24.63 -15.16
CA LEU A 567 -1.74 -25.76 -16.06
C LEU A 567 -0.59 -25.51 -17.04
N SER A 568 -0.46 -24.29 -17.57
CA SER A 568 0.65 -23.93 -18.45
C SER A 568 2.01 -24.03 -17.77
N GLN A 569 2.07 -23.80 -16.45
CA GLN A 569 3.26 -23.98 -15.61
C GLN A 569 3.50 -25.43 -15.17
N GLY A 570 2.62 -26.37 -15.55
CA GLY A 570 2.78 -27.79 -15.29
C GLY A 570 2.07 -28.30 -14.04
N ALA A 571 1.10 -27.55 -13.49
CA ALA A 571 0.27 -28.05 -12.39
C ALA A 571 -0.47 -29.34 -12.78
N GLU A 572 -0.49 -30.32 -11.88
CA GLU A 572 -1.20 -31.60 -12.08
C GLU A 572 -2.66 -31.54 -11.60
N GLY A 573 -3.04 -30.44 -10.95
CA GLY A 573 -4.37 -30.14 -10.44
C GLY A 573 -4.35 -28.90 -9.54
N VAL A 574 -5.42 -28.70 -8.78
CA VAL A 574 -5.51 -27.66 -7.74
C VAL A 574 -5.57 -28.33 -6.37
N GLY A 575 -4.52 -28.19 -5.58
CA GLY A 575 -4.43 -28.74 -4.23
C GLY A 575 -4.98 -27.78 -3.16
N LEU A 576 -5.26 -26.54 -3.54
CA LEU A 576 -5.99 -25.59 -2.72
C LEU A 576 -6.72 -24.55 -3.58
N MET A 577 -8.05 -24.62 -3.59
CA MET A 577 -8.90 -23.50 -3.95
C MET A 577 -9.32 -22.74 -2.67
N ARG A 578 -8.89 -21.49 -2.56
CA ARG A 578 -9.33 -20.59 -1.47
C ARG A 578 -10.67 -19.97 -1.80
N THR A 579 -11.64 -20.09 -0.90
CA THR A 579 -13.02 -19.65 -1.16
C THR A 579 -13.35 -18.27 -0.59
N GLU A 580 -12.45 -17.67 0.20
CA GLU A 580 -12.71 -16.39 0.87
C GLU A 580 -12.95 -15.24 -0.13
N PHE A 581 -12.35 -15.31 -1.32
CA PHE A 581 -12.56 -14.31 -2.37
C PHE A 581 -14.04 -14.16 -2.77
N LEU A 582 -14.84 -15.22 -2.64
CA LEU A 582 -16.28 -15.15 -2.92
C LEU A 582 -17.04 -14.26 -1.93
N PHE A 583 -16.44 -13.95 -0.79
CA PHE A 583 -17.04 -13.19 0.31
C PHE A 583 -16.36 -11.84 0.53
N LEU A 584 -15.11 -11.66 0.09
CA LEU A 584 -14.38 -10.40 0.25
C LEU A 584 -14.88 -9.33 -0.73
N GLU A 585 -14.76 -8.06 -0.33
CA GLU A 585 -15.03 -6.87 -1.17
C GLU A 585 -16.45 -6.82 -1.78
N ARG A 586 -17.44 -7.41 -1.08
CA ARG A 586 -18.85 -7.45 -1.49
C ARG A 586 -19.76 -6.86 -0.42
N GLY A 587 -20.91 -6.34 -0.86
CA GLY A 587 -21.98 -5.85 0.02
C GLY A 587 -22.87 -6.93 0.62
N SER A 588 -22.76 -8.19 0.16
CA SER A 588 -23.63 -9.30 0.58
C SER A 588 -22.93 -10.65 0.51
N THR A 589 -23.42 -11.62 1.26
CA THR A 589 -22.97 -13.02 1.27
C THR A 589 -23.35 -13.74 -0.03
N PRO A 590 -22.43 -14.49 -0.68
CA PRO A 590 -22.70 -15.20 -1.92
C PRO A 590 -23.69 -16.36 -1.73
N GLY A 591 -24.71 -16.42 -2.59
CA GLY A 591 -25.71 -17.49 -2.57
C GLY A 591 -25.19 -18.84 -3.10
N GLU A 592 -25.99 -19.89 -2.94
CA GLU A 592 -25.67 -21.25 -3.40
C GLU A 592 -25.39 -21.30 -4.92
N ASP A 593 -26.22 -20.64 -5.74
CA ASP A 593 -26.07 -20.65 -7.21
C ASP A 593 -24.78 -19.98 -7.68
N GLU A 594 -24.39 -18.87 -7.07
CA GLU A 594 -23.15 -18.16 -7.42
C GLU A 594 -21.91 -19.00 -7.08
N GLN A 595 -21.92 -19.63 -5.90
CA GLN A 595 -20.86 -20.54 -5.49
C GLN A 595 -20.80 -21.76 -6.42
N TYR A 596 -21.95 -22.33 -6.79
CA TYR A 596 -22.06 -23.46 -7.71
C TYR A 596 -21.45 -23.14 -9.08
N GLU A 597 -21.80 -22.00 -9.69
CA GLU A 597 -21.23 -21.62 -10.99
C GLU A 597 -19.71 -21.43 -10.92
N THR A 598 -19.20 -20.89 -9.81
CA THR A 598 -17.75 -20.76 -9.60
C THR A 598 -17.08 -22.14 -9.53
N TYR A 599 -17.60 -23.07 -8.73
CA TYR A 599 -17.02 -24.41 -8.59
C TYR A 599 -17.13 -25.22 -9.89
N ARG A 600 -18.24 -25.08 -10.62
CA ARG A 600 -18.43 -25.68 -11.95
C ARG A 600 -17.42 -25.13 -12.95
N ALA A 601 -17.22 -23.82 -13.01
CA ALA A 601 -16.24 -23.19 -13.90
C ALA A 601 -14.81 -23.61 -13.56
N MET A 602 -14.47 -23.71 -12.27
CA MET A 602 -13.17 -24.21 -11.81
C MET A 602 -12.93 -25.66 -12.27
N ALA A 603 -13.92 -26.54 -12.08
CA ALA A 603 -13.83 -27.94 -12.48
C ALA A 603 -13.72 -28.11 -14.01
N GLN A 604 -14.43 -27.29 -14.79
CA GLN A 604 -14.34 -27.26 -16.25
C GLN A 604 -12.94 -26.84 -16.71
N ALA A 605 -12.38 -25.78 -16.13
CA ALA A 605 -11.04 -25.28 -16.47
C ALA A 605 -9.93 -26.30 -16.15
N LEU A 606 -10.17 -27.23 -15.22
CA LEU A 606 -9.22 -28.28 -14.84
C LEU A 606 -9.24 -29.51 -15.77
N GLU A 607 -10.23 -29.63 -16.66
CA GLU A 607 -10.31 -30.71 -17.66
C GLU A 607 -10.23 -32.13 -17.02
N GLY A 608 -10.89 -32.33 -15.87
CA GLY A 608 -10.92 -33.61 -15.16
C GLY A 608 -9.75 -33.87 -14.20
N ARG A 609 -8.81 -32.92 -14.09
CA ARG A 609 -7.77 -32.91 -13.04
C ARG A 609 -8.39 -32.64 -11.65
N PRO A 610 -7.75 -33.09 -10.56
CA PRO A 610 -8.31 -32.94 -9.21
C PRO A 610 -8.42 -31.48 -8.78
N LEU A 611 -9.48 -31.20 -8.02
CA LEU A 611 -9.76 -29.92 -7.38
C LEU A 611 -10.00 -30.12 -5.88
N ILE A 612 -9.16 -29.57 -5.02
CA ILE A 612 -9.38 -29.52 -3.57
C ILE A 612 -9.92 -28.14 -3.20
N VAL A 613 -11.19 -28.07 -2.81
CA VAL A 613 -11.84 -26.83 -2.35
C VAL A 613 -11.75 -26.73 -0.84
N ARG A 614 -11.16 -25.63 -0.34
CA ARG A 614 -11.18 -25.32 1.09
C ARG A 614 -12.49 -24.64 1.44
N ALA A 615 -13.21 -25.20 2.41
CA ALA A 615 -14.38 -24.55 2.99
C ALA A 615 -13.99 -23.18 3.59
N LEU A 616 -14.97 -22.30 3.76
CA LEU A 616 -14.75 -20.91 4.13
C LEU A 616 -13.86 -20.75 5.39
N ASP A 617 -12.74 -20.05 5.25
CA ASP A 617 -11.85 -19.65 6.36
C ASP A 617 -11.78 -18.12 6.47
N ILE A 618 -12.81 -17.56 7.10
CA ILE A 618 -12.89 -16.14 7.45
C ILE A 618 -12.81 -15.98 8.96
N GLY A 619 -12.19 -14.88 9.39
CA GLY A 619 -11.77 -14.60 10.76
C GLY A 619 -10.24 -14.50 10.84
N GLY A 620 -9.72 -14.00 11.96
CA GLY A 620 -8.33 -13.53 12.02
C GLY A 620 -8.21 -12.07 11.54
N ASP A 621 -7.37 -11.84 10.55
CA ASP A 621 -7.08 -10.55 9.94
C ASP A 621 -8.18 -10.05 8.97
N LYS A 622 -9.00 -10.98 8.47
CA LYS A 622 -9.99 -10.70 7.42
C LYS A 622 -11.35 -10.34 8.03
N GLN A 623 -11.63 -9.05 8.17
CA GLN A 623 -12.96 -8.56 8.57
C GLN A 623 -13.86 -8.39 7.36
N VAL A 624 -15.03 -9.04 7.38
CA VAL A 624 -16.05 -8.90 6.34
C VAL A 624 -17.27 -8.23 6.94
N ALA A 625 -17.47 -6.95 6.61
CA ALA A 625 -18.46 -6.10 7.26
C ALA A 625 -19.89 -6.67 7.23
N HIS A 626 -20.29 -7.27 6.10
CA HIS A 626 -21.63 -7.82 5.93
C HIS A 626 -21.88 -9.16 6.66
N LEU A 627 -20.84 -9.79 7.23
CA LEU A 627 -21.00 -11.03 8.03
C LEU A 627 -21.29 -10.75 9.51
N GLU A 628 -21.14 -9.50 9.94
CA GLU A 628 -21.40 -9.02 11.31
C GLU A 628 -20.70 -9.87 12.38
N LEU A 629 -19.46 -10.29 12.11
CA LEU A 629 -18.69 -11.09 13.06
C LEU A 629 -18.36 -10.26 14.31
N PRO A 630 -18.47 -10.84 15.53
CA PRO A 630 -18.08 -10.16 16.76
C PRO A 630 -16.61 -9.75 16.69
N ARG A 631 -16.28 -8.59 17.27
CA ARG A 631 -14.87 -8.23 17.49
C ARG A 631 -14.30 -9.13 18.58
N GLU A 632 -13.11 -9.67 18.32
CA GLU A 632 -12.35 -10.50 19.25
C GLU A 632 -11.00 -9.84 19.51
N ASP A 633 -10.49 -9.93 20.75
CA ASP A 633 -9.17 -9.40 21.10
C ASP A 633 -8.03 -10.12 20.37
N ASN A 634 -8.22 -11.43 20.12
CA ASN A 634 -7.25 -12.28 19.43
C ASN A 634 -7.94 -13.04 18.29
N PRO A 635 -8.22 -12.38 17.14
CA PRO A 635 -8.98 -12.99 16.04
C PRO A 635 -8.36 -14.28 15.49
N PHE A 636 -7.02 -14.41 15.51
CA PHE A 636 -6.33 -15.64 15.09
C PHE A 636 -6.64 -16.83 16.02
N LEU A 637 -6.94 -16.59 17.30
CA LEU A 637 -7.28 -17.63 18.27
C LEU A 637 -8.80 -17.83 18.41
N GLY A 638 -9.60 -17.04 17.70
CA GLY A 638 -11.05 -16.89 17.89
C GLY A 638 -11.95 -17.78 17.02
N VAL A 639 -13.12 -17.24 16.67
CA VAL A 639 -14.18 -17.92 15.89
C VAL A 639 -13.92 -17.78 14.39
N ARG A 640 -13.19 -18.74 13.84
CA ARG A 640 -12.86 -18.81 12.40
C ARG A 640 -12.87 -20.24 11.86
N GLY A 641 -12.80 -20.38 10.53
CA GLY A 641 -12.77 -21.68 9.83
C GLY A 641 -13.90 -22.63 10.26
N ALA A 642 -13.57 -23.88 10.58
CA ALA A 642 -14.55 -24.88 11.03
C ALA A 642 -15.42 -24.40 12.21
N ARG A 643 -14.87 -23.62 13.15
CA ARG A 643 -15.61 -23.13 14.33
C ARG A 643 -16.71 -22.15 13.95
N LEU A 644 -16.43 -21.30 12.96
CA LEU A 644 -17.40 -20.37 12.38
C LEU A 644 -18.47 -21.15 11.61
N LEU A 645 -18.05 -22.05 10.72
CA LEU A 645 -18.95 -22.84 9.88
C LEU A 645 -19.93 -23.69 10.70
N LEU A 646 -19.50 -24.28 11.82
CA LEU A 646 -20.36 -25.02 12.72
C LEU A 646 -21.36 -24.14 13.49
N ARG A 647 -21.10 -22.84 13.63
CA ARG A 647 -21.99 -21.86 14.31
C ARG A 647 -22.88 -21.09 13.35
N ARG A 648 -22.52 -21.04 12.07
CA ARG A 648 -23.22 -20.32 11.02
C ARG A 648 -23.61 -21.28 9.89
N PRO A 649 -24.66 -22.10 10.09
CA PRO A 649 -25.19 -22.97 9.03
C PRO A 649 -25.57 -22.21 7.76
N ASP A 650 -25.96 -20.94 7.88
CA ASP A 650 -26.22 -20.03 6.77
C ASP A 650 -25.00 -19.77 5.88
N LEU A 651 -23.77 -20.03 6.36
CA LEU A 651 -22.54 -19.99 5.56
C LEU A 651 -22.13 -21.39 5.08
N LEU A 652 -22.24 -22.40 5.96
CA LEU A 652 -21.82 -23.77 5.66
C LEU A 652 -22.70 -24.44 4.62
N GLU A 653 -24.03 -24.38 4.78
CA GLU A 653 -24.95 -25.15 3.97
C GLU A 653 -24.97 -24.70 2.50
N PRO A 654 -25.08 -23.40 2.16
CA PRO A 654 -25.03 -22.98 0.75
C PRO A 654 -23.74 -23.41 0.06
N GLN A 655 -22.60 -23.32 0.76
CA GLN A 655 -21.30 -23.74 0.22
C GLN A 655 -21.25 -25.25 -0.05
N MET A 656 -21.65 -26.07 0.92
CA MET A 656 -21.64 -27.53 0.75
C MET A 656 -22.64 -27.99 -0.31
N ARG A 657 -23.83 -27.39 -0.38
CA ARG A 657 -24.84 -27.69 -1.41
C ARG A 657 -24.34 -27.35 -2.81
N ALA A 658 -23.69 -26.20 -2.97
CA ALA A 658 -23.05 -25.80 -4.22
C ALA A 658 -21.98 -26.81 -4.68
N LEU A 659 -21.13 -27.28 -3.76
CA LEU A 659 -20.10 -28.29 -4.05
C LEU A 659 -20.71 -29.64 -4.44
N TYR A 660 -21.72 -30.11 -3.71
CA TYR A 660 -22.43 -31.36 -4.05
C TYR A 660 -23.17 -31.28 -5.38
N ARG A 661 -23.76 -30.13 -5.73
CA ARG A 661 -24.34 -29.90 -7.06
C ARG A 661 -23.29 -29.99 -8.15
N ALA A 662 -22.14 -29.31 -7.99
CA ALA A 662 -21.05 -29.38 -8.96
C ALA A 662 -20.54 -30.83 -9.14
N ALA A 663 -20.42 -31.57 -8.04
CA ALA A 663 -20.02 -32.98 -8.06
C ALA A 663 -21.04 -33.87 -8.79
N ARG A 664 -22.34 -33.66 -8.58
CA ARG A 664 -23.42 -34.36 -9.29
C ARG A 664 -23.35 -34.12 -10.80
N ASP A 665 -22.90 -32.95 -11.21
CA ASP A 665 -22.71 -32.60 -12.63
C ASP A 665 -21.36 -33.07 -13.21
N GLY A 666 -20.62 -33.90 -12.47
CA GLY A 666 -19.41 -34.57 -12.93
C GLY A 666 -18.09 -33.91 -12.52
N ALA A 667 -18.12 -32.86 -11.68
CA ALA A 667 -16.89 -32.24 -11.18
C ALA A 667 -16.09 -33.21 -10.27
N ARG A 668 -14.82 -33.44 -10.60
CA ARG A 668 -13.89 -34.18 -9.75
C ARG A 668 -13.31 -33.28 -8.66
N LEU A 669 -14.03 -33.15 -7.55
CA LEU A 669 -13.62 -32.30 -6.44
C LEU A 669 -13.53 -33.05 -5.10
N SER A 670 -12.75 -32.48 -4.19
CA SER A 670 -12.63 -32.88 -2.78
C SER A 670 -12.86 -31.65 -1.91
N VAL A 671 -13.35 -31.83 -0.68
CA VAL A 671 -13.60 -30.74 0.26
C VAL A 671 -12.66 -30.85 1.44
N MET A 672 -12.06 -29.73 1.82
CA MET A 672 -11.17 -29.65 2.97
C MET A 672 -11.65 -28.61 3.97
N PHE A 673 -11.73 -28.99 5.25
CA PHE A 673 -12.14 -28.08 6.31
C PHE A 673 -10.95 -27.40 7.01
N PRO A 674 -10.94 -26.07 7.14
CA PRO A 674 -9.91 -25.31 7.83
C PRO A 674 -10.09 -25.31 9.36
N MET A 675 -9.02 -25.08 10.11
CA MET A 675 -8.99 -24.81 11.55
C MET A 675 -9.63 -25.89 12.44
N VAL A 676 -9.64 -27.15 11.97
CA VAL A 676 -10.13 -28.29 12.76
C VAL A 676 -9.13 -28.59 13.88
N THR A 677 -9.62 -28.67 15.11
CA THR A 677 -8.79 -28.99 16.30
C THR A 677 -9.11 -30.33 16.93
N SER A 678 -10.32 -30.86 16.71
CA SER A 678 -10.82 -32.04 17.43
C SER A 678 -11.60 -32.99 16.52
N VAL A 679 -11.67 -34.26 16.93
CA VAL A 679 -12.46 -35.29 16.24
C VAL A 679 -13.95 -34.93 16.24
N GLN A 680 -14.45 -34.31 17.31
CA GLN A 680 -15.85 -33.91 17.44
C GLN A 680 -16.26 -32.89 16.38
N GLU A 681 -15.41 -31.90 16.11
CA GLU A 681 -15.64 -30.91 15.03
C GLU A 681 -15.73 -31.60 13.67
N LEU A 682 -14.79 -32.52 13.38
CA LEU A 682 -14.78 -33.27 12.12
C LEU A 682 -16.03 -34.15 11.96
N LEU A 683 -16.46 -34.85 13.02
CA LEU A 683 -17.68 -35.67 12.98
C LEU A 683 -18.93 -34.81 12.75
N ALA A 684 -19.01 -33.63 13.37
CA ALA A 684 -20.13 -32.71 13.17
C ALA A 684 -20.19 -32.19 11.73
N LEU A 685 -19.04 -31.79 11.15
CA LEU A 685 -18.94 -31.37 9.76
C LEU A 685 -19.34 -32.50 8.81
N ARG A 686 -18.86 -33.73 9.04
CA ARG A 686 -19.24 -34.90 8.24
C ARG A 686 -20.72 -35.20 8.31
N ALA A 687 -21.33 -35.13 9.49
CA ALA A 687 -22.76 -35.35 9.65
C ALA A 687 -23.58 -34.31 8.87
N ALA A 688 -23.16 -33.05 8.87
CA ALA A 688 -23.78 -32.00 8.05
C ALA A 688 -23.64 -32.28 6.55
N CYS A 689 -22.44 -32.63 6.10
CA CYS A 689 -22.17 -33.00 4.70
C CYS A 689 -22.99 -34.20 4.24
N GLU A 690 -23.05 -35.27 5.03
CA GLU A 690 -23.79 -36.48 4.68
C GLU A 690 -25.30 -36.23 4.58
N ARG A 691 -25.85 -35.40 5.49
CA ARG A 691 -27.24 -34.96 5.40
C ARG A 691 -27.52 -34.20 4.10
N LEU A 692 -26.70 -33.19 3.78
CA LEU A 692 -26.87 -32.39 2.56
C LEU A 692 -26.68 -33.22 1.29
N ARG A 693 -25.72 -34.16 1.30
CA ARG A 693 -25.48 -35.11 0.21
C ARG A 693 -26.74 -35.95 -0.06
N ALA A 694 -27.35 -36.49 0.99
CA ALA A 694 -28.56 -37.30 0.90
C ALA A 694 -29.77 -36.48 0.41
N GLU A 695 -29.92 -35.25 0.89
CA GLU A 695 -30.98 -34.32 0.44
C GLU A 695 -30.87 -33.98 -1.07
N LEU A 696 -29.65 -33.94 -1.61
CA LEU A 696 -29.37 -33.56 -2.99
C LEU A 696 -29.23 -34.74 -3.98
N ASP A 697 -29.30 -35.97 -3.47
CA ASP A 697 -28.95 -37.20 -4.21
C ASP A 697 -27.59 -37.07 -4.92
N ALA A 698 -26.59 -36.58 -4.18
CA ALA A 698 -25.26 -36.28 -4.69
C ALA A 698 -24.25 -37.42 -4.42
N PRO A 699 -23.18 -37.54 -5.23
CA PRO A 699 -22.13 -38.51 -5.00
C PRO A 699 -21.37 -38.22 -3.69
N VAL A 700 -20.73 -39.26 -3.14
CA VAL A 700 -19.85 -39.11 -1.98
C VAL A 700 -18.58 -38.37 -2.41
N LEU A 701 -18.28 -37.29 -1.69
CA LEU A 701 -17.07 -36.50 -1.86
C LEU A 701 -16.00 -36.92 -0.85
N PRO A 702 -14.71 -36.95 -1.22
CA PRO A 702 -13.63 -37.03 -0.25
C PRO A 702 -13.65 -35.80 0.67
N LEU A 703 -13.70 -36.04 1.98
CA LEU A 703 -13.71 -34.99 3.00
C LEU A 703 -12.41 -35.03 3.81
N GLY A 704 -11.55 -34.06 3.59
CA GLY A 704 -10.28 -33.88 4.29
C GLY A 704 -10.31 -32.73 5.29
N ILE A 705 -9.19 -32.55 5.98
CA ILE A 705 -8.98 -31.44 6.91
C ILE A 705 -7.64 -30.77 6.67
N MET A 706 -7.59 -29.47 6.92
CA MET A 706 -6.34 -28.74 6.96
C MET A 706 -5.68 -28.96 8.33
N ILE A 707 -4.45 -29.45 8.33
CA ILE A 707 -3.64 -29.57 9.54
C ILE A 707 -2.80 -28.30 9.68
N GLU A 708 -3.36 -27.34 10.40
CA GLU A 708 -2.77 -26.01 10.57
C GLU A 708 -2.73 -25.56 12.03
N VAL A 709 -3.16 -26.41 12.95
CA VAL A 709 -3.12 -26.18 14.41
C VAL A 709 -2.34 -27.31 15.09
N PRO A 710 -1.50 -27.01 16.10
CA PRO A 710 -0.66 -28.03 16.73
C PRO A 710 -1.46 -29.20 17.31
N ALA A 711 -2.64 -28.93 17.87
CA ALA A 711 -3.54 -29.97 18.40
C ALA A 711 -3.93 -31.01 17.34
N ALA A 712 -4.20 -30.59 16.11
CA ALA A 712 -4.55 -31.50 15.02
C ALA A 712 -3.35 -32.32 14.53
N ALA A 713 -2.15 -31.73 14.48
CA ALA A 713 -0.93 -32.44 14.14
C ALA A 713 -0.60 -33.53 15.17
N VAL A 714 -0.77 -33.24 16.47
CA VAL A 714 -0.56 -34.19 17.56
C VAL A 714 -1.61 -35.30 17.58
N GLN A 715 -2.86 -35.01 17.19
CA GLN A 715 -3.96 -35.97 17.12
C GLN A 715 -4.21 -36.53 15.71
N ALA A 716 -3.21 -36.46 14.82
CA ALA A 716 -3.37 -36.83 13.42
C ALA A 716 -3.81 -38.30 13.24
N ASP A 717 -3.37 -39.21 14.11
CA ASP A 717 -3.77 -40.63 14.11
C ASP A 717 -5.27 -40.83 14.41
N ALA A 718 -5.81 -40.09 15.38
CA ALA A 718 -7.23 -40.12 15.71
C ALA A 718 -8.08 -39.48 14.61
N LEU A 719 -7.63 -38.34 14.07
CA LEU A 719 -8.30 -37.64 12.98
C LEU A 719 -8.28 -38.45 11.68
N ALA A 720 -7.23 -39.23 11.40
CA ALA A 720 -7.07 -40.00 10.16
C ALA A 720 -8.09 -41.14 10.02
N ARG A 721 -8.69 -41.58 11.13
CA ARG A 721 -9.82 -42.54 11.11
C ARG A 721 -11.07 -41.94 10.49
N HIS A 722 -11.18 -40.62 10.53
CA HIS A 722 -12.36 -39.87 10.13
C HIS A 722 -12.10 -38.91 8.97
N ALA A 723 -10.88 -38.56 8.60
CA ALA A 723 -10.59 -37.75 7.42
C ALA A 723 -10.19 -38.63 6.23
N ASP A 724 -10.57 -38.25 5.01
CA ASP A 724 -10.16 -38.98 3.79
C ASP A 724 -8.74 -38.63 3.35
N PHE A 725 -8.28 -37.42 3.66
CA PHE A 725 -6.94 -36.91 3.40
C PHE A 725 -6.62 -35.74 4.35
N PHE A 726 -5.35 -35.38 4.42
CA PHE A 726 -4.89 -34.16 5.09
C PHE A 726 -4.20 -33.22 4.10
N SER A 727 -4.29 -31.92 4.32
CA SER A 727 -3.35 -30.96 3.75
C SER A 727 -2.79 -30.07 4.85
N ILE A 728 -1.48 -29.91 4.92
CA ILE A 728 -0.83 -29.11 5.96
C ILE A 728 -0.79 -27.64 5.52
N GLY A 729 -1.39 -26.77 6.32
CA GLY A 729 -1.31 -25.32 6.18
C GLY A 729 -0.10 -24.78 6.95
N THR A 730 1.11 -24.89 6.40
CA THR A 730 2.35 -24.51 7.13
C THR A 730 2.36 -23.06 7.60
N ASN A 731 1.69 -22.17 6.85
CA ASN A 731 1.53 -20.76 7.19
C ASN A 731 0.92 -20.54 8.59
N ASP A 732 -0.22 -21.18 8.88
CA ASP A 732 -0.92 -21.05 10.16
C ASP A 732 -0.33 -22.03 11.21
N LEU A 733 0.15 -23.20 10.77
CA LEU A 733 0.86 -24.14 11.66
C LEU A 733 2.09 -23.49 12.29
N THR A 734 2.93 -22.80 11.50
CA THR A 734 4.10 -22.08 12.00
C THR A 734 3.71 -21.03 13.02
N GLN A 735 2.68 -20.23 12.73
CA GLN A 735 2.19 -19.20 13.64
C GLN A 735 1.78 -19.79 15.00
N TYR A 736 1.01 -20.88 15.02
CA TYR A 736 0.53 -21.44 16.29
C TYR A 736 1.56 -22.32 17.00
N VAL A 737 2.48 -22.97 16.27
CA VAL A 737 3.58 -23.75 16.86
C VAL A 737 4.58 -22.82 17.55
N LEU A 738 4.90 -21.68 16.92
CA LEU A 738 5.86 -20.70 17.45
C LEU A 738 5.21 -19.63 18.32
N ALA A 739 3.87 -19.56 18.35
CA ALA A 739 3.09 -18.49 18.97
C ALA A 739 3.50 -17.09 18.48
N MET A 740 3.78 -16.98 17.18
CA MET A 740 4.24 -15.75 16.53
C MET A 740 3.27 -15.34 15.42
N ASP A 741 2.62 -14.20 15.58
CA ASP A 741 1.78 -13.62 14.53
C ASP A 741 2.64 -13.15 13.35
N ARG A 742 2.43 -13.74 12.18
CA ARG A 742 3.16 -13.39 10.96
C ARG A 742 2.85 -11.98 10.43
N GLN A 743 1.78 -11.35 10.91
CA GLN A 743 1.44 -9.96 10.59
C GLN A 743 2.06 -8.96 11.56
N ASN A 744 2.64 -9.44 12.67
CA ASN A 744 3.35 -8.57 13.60
C ASN A 744 4.70 -8.17 12.97
N PRO A 745 4.95 -6.88 12.71
CA PRO A 745 6.17 -6.43 12.03
C PRO A 745 7.47 -6.79 12.75
N GLN A 746 7.43 -6.99 14.07
CA GLN A 746 8.61 -7.33 14.87
C GLN A 746 8.89 -8.84 14.85
N LEU A 747 7.86 -9.68 14.73
CA LEU A 747 7.95 -11.14 14.84
C LEU A 747 7.90 -11.86 13.48
N ALA A 748 7.43 -11.19 12.42
CA ALA A 748 7.25 -11.80 11.11
C ALA A 748 8.54 -12.44 10.56
N ALA A 749 9.70 -11.85 10.84
CA ALA A 749 11.00 -12.38 10.42
C ALA A 749 11.43 -13.64 11.21
N GLU A 750 10.89 -13.85 12.41
CA GLU A 750 11.19 -15.00 13.27
C GLU A 750 10.25 -16.19 13.02
N ALA A 751 9.08 -15.94 12.42
CA ALA A 751 8.07 -16.94 12.08
C ALA A 751 8.50 -17.82 10.88
N ASP A 752 9.52 -18.66 11.05
CA ASP A 752 10.10 -19.50 10.01
C ASP A 752 9.47 -20.91 9.94
N SER A 753 8.95 -21.28 8.77
CA SER A 753 8.36 -22.60 8.54
C SER A 753 9.39 -23.74 8.47
N LEU A 754 10.68 -23.42 8.32
CA LEU A 754 11.78 -24.40 8.43
C LEU A 754 12.18 -24.68 9.88
N HIS A 755 11.55 -24.03 10.87
CA HIS A 755 11.86 -24.28 12.27
C HIS A 755 11.66 -25.77 12.62
N PRO A 756 12.63 -26.43 13.31
CA PRO A 756 12.55 -27.85 13.60
C PRO A 756 11.27 -28.30 14.30
N ALA A 757 10.67 -27.46 15.16
CA ALA A 757 9.37 -27.73 15.77
C ALA A 757 8.23 -27.89 14.75
N VAL A 758 8.20 -27.05 13.71
CA VAL A 758 7.20 -27.12 12.63
C VAL A 758 7.42 -28.37 11.79
N LEU A 759 8.67 -28.68 11.42
CA LEU A 759 9.01 -29.90 10.69
C LEU A 759 8.64 -31.17 11.48
N ARG A 760 8.79 -31.15 12.82
CA ARG A 760 8.34 -32.26 13.69
C ARG A 760 6.82 -32.40 13.71
N MET A 761 6.06 -31.30 13.64
CA MET A 761 4.60 -31.37 13.48
C MET A 761 4.18 -31.94 12.12
N VAL A 762 4.90 -31.59 11.05
CA VAL A 762 4.72 -32.22 9.73
C VAL A 762 4.96 -33.73 9.82
N ARG A 763 6.09 -34.15 10.42
CA ARG A 763 6.40 -35.58 10.61
C ARG A 763 5.31 -36.30 11.41
N ALA A 764 4.88 -35.71 12.52
CA ALA A 764 3.82 -36.29 13.36
C ALA A 764 2.51 -36.47 12.57
N THR A 765 2.16 -35.48 11.74
CA THR A 765 0.99 -35.53 10.86
C THR A 765 1.07 -36.67 9.86
N VAL A 766 2.20 -36.81 9.15
CA VAL A 766 2.43 -37.89 8.18
C VAL A 766 2.37 -39.26 8.85
N GLN A 767 3.01 -39.41 10.02
CA GLN A 767 2.99 -40.66 10.79
C GLN A 767 1.58 -41.02 11.26
N GLY A 768 0.82 -40.04 11.77
CA GLY A 768 -0.57 -40.23 12.18
C GLY A 768 -1.46 -40.64 11.01
N ALA A 769 -1.33 -39.96 9.87
CA ALA A 769 -2.08 -40.28 8.65
C ALA A 769 -1.79 -41.69 8.12
N ALA A 770 -0.53 -42.13 8.18
CA ALA A 770 -0.09 -43.44 7.74
C ALA A 770 -0.78 -44.60 8.51
N THR A 771 -1.20 -44.38 9.76
CA THR A 771 -1.93 -45.40 10.55
C THR A 771 -3.24 -45.84 9.90
N CYS A 772 -3.83 -44.99 9.06
CA CYS A 772 -5.08 -45.25 8.33
C CYS A 772 -4.87 -45.14 6.81
N ALA A 773 -3.63 -45.18 6.32
CA ALA A 773 -3.25 -45.02 4.92
C ALA A 773 -3.86 -43.77 4.25
N ARG A 774 -3.95 -42.65 4.99
CA ARG A 774 -4.48 -41.39 4.46
C ARG A 774 -3.37 -40.60 3.75
N PRO A 775 -3.62 -40.07 2.54
CA PRO A 775 -2.66 -39.21 1.87
C PRO A 775 -2.53 -37.87 2.60
N VAL A 776 -1.32 -37.30 2.53
CA VAL A 776 -0.98 -36.01 3.14
C VAL A 776 -0.39 -35.10 2.07
N GLY A 777 -1.02 -33.96 1.88
CA GLY A 777 -0.50 -32.85 1.08
C GLY A 777 0.00 -31.69 1.94
N VAL A 778 0.59 -30.68 1.30
CA VAL A 778 0.95 -29.38 1.91
C VAL A 778 0.55 -28.27 0.95
N CYS A 779 -0.17 -27.25 1.43
CA CYS A 779 -0.60 -26.11 0.62
C CYS A 779 -0.10 -24.75 1.15
N GLY A 780 0.65 -24.73 2.25
CA GLY A 780 1.30 -23.53 2.77
C GLY A 780 2.59 -23.16 2.01
N GLY A 781 3.13 -21.98 2.26
CA GLY A 781 4.23 -21.39 1.49
C GLY A 781 5.50 -22.24 1.42
N LEU A 782 5.74 -23.08 2.44
CA LEU A 782 6.86 -24.02 2.45
C LEU A 782 6.84 -25.02 1.28
N ALA A 783 5.67 -25.33 0.70
CA ALA A 783 5.57 -26.21 -0.46
C ALA A 783 6.15 -25.58 -1.75
N GLY A 784 6.13 -24.24 -1.85
CA GLY A 784 6.71 -23.51 -2.98
C GLY A 784 8.18 -23.15 -2.80
N ASP A 785 8.73 -23.29 -1.59
CA ASP A 785 10.17 -23.14 -1.35
C ASP A 785 10.91 -24.37 -1.90
N PRO A 786 11.90 -24.24 -2.82
CA PRO A 786 12.58 -25.38 -3.42
C PRO A 786 13.21 -26.32 -2.40
N PHE A 787 13.83 -25.79 -1.34
CA PHE A 787 14.46 -26.62 -0.31
C PHE A 787 13.40 -27.20 0.65
N GLY A 788 12.40 -26.41 1.02
CA GLY A 788 11.24 -26.83 1.80
C GLY A 788 10.49 -27.99 1.16
N ALA A 789 10.19 -27.92 -0.15
CA ALA A 789 9.56 -29.00 -0.90
C ALA A 789 10.35 -30.32 -0.84
N LEU A 790 11.68 -30.26 -0.95
CA LEU A 790 12.54 -31.45 -0.83
C LEU A 790 12.46 -32.07 0.57
N LEU A 791 12.47 -31.24 1.62
CA LEU A 791 12.28 -31.70 3.00
C LEU A 791 10.90 -32.32 3.19
N LEU A 792 9.84 -31.67 2.70
CA LEU A 792 8.47 -32.15 2.82
C LEU A 792 8.29 -33.52 2.13
N ALA A 793 8.83 -33.68 0.92
CA ALA A 793 8.85 -34.97 0.23
C ALA A 793 9.60 -36.03 1.05
N GLY A 794 10.78 -35.69 1.60
CA GLY A 794 11.55 -36.55 2.50
C GLY A 794 10.81 -36.93 3.80
N LEU A 795 9.94 -36.06 4.31
CA LEU A 795 9.07 -36.33 5.45
C LEU A 795 7.88 -37.24 5.12
N GLY A 796 7.67 -37.57 3.84
CA GLY A 796 6.61 -38.47 3.38
C GLY A 796 5.35 -37.75 2.89
N VAL A 797 5.42 -36.46 2.57
CA VAL A 797 4.33 -35.73 1.92
C VAL A 797 4.19 -36.17 0.46
N GLY A 798 2.98 -36.52 0.04
CA GLY A 798 2.68 -37.05 -1.29
C GLY A 798 2.15 -36.02 -2.29
N GLU A 799 1.68 -34.86 -1.81
CA GLU A 799 1.14 -33.78 -2.63
C GLU A 799 1.70 -32.41 -2.17
N LEU A 800 2.17 -31.58 -3.10
CA LEU A 800 2.64 -30.23 -2.83
C LEU A 800 1.83 -29.24 -3.67
N SER A 801 1.18 -28.28 -3.02
CA SER A 801 0.37 -27.26 -3.67
C SER A 801 0.92 -25.86 -3.39
N MET A 802 1.22 -25.11 -4.45
CA MET A 802 2.00 -23.86 -4.37
C MET A 802 1.55 -22.82 -5.40
N THR A 803 2.20 -21.65 -5.46
CA THR A 803 1.87 -20.68 -6.51
C THR A 803 2.33 -21.20 -7.88
N PRO A 804 1.65 -20.86 -9.00
CA PRO A 804 2.00 -21.36 -10.32
C PRO A 804 3.47 -21.19 -10.72
N ASN A 805 4.12 -20.11 -10.27
CA ASN A 805 5.49 -19.80 -10.65
C ASN A 805 6.53 -20.71 -9.99
N ASP A 806 6.22 -21.31 -8.84
CA ASP A 806 7.14 -22.16 -8.09
C ASP A 806 7.17 -23.61 -8.63
N ILE A 807 6.12 -24.02 -9.34
CA ILE A 807 5.87 -25.41 -9.77
C ILE A 807 7.06 -25.98 -10.54
N ALA A 808 7.56 -25.26 -11.54
CA ALA A 808 8.61 -25.78 -12.41
C ALA A 808 9.91 -26.04 -11.63
N GLY A 809 10.29 -25.11 -10.75
CA GLY A 809 11.48 -25.21 -9.91
C GLY A 809 11.39 -26.38 -8.93
N VAL A 810 10.26 -26.51 -8.22
CA VAL A 810 10.02 -27.62 -7.28
C VAL A 810 10.04 -28.97 -8.00
N LYS A 811 9.36 -29.09 -9.15
CA LYS A 811 9.37 -30.31 -9.95
C LYS A 811 10.78 -30.70 -10.39
N ALA A 812 11.60 -29.74 -10.80
CA ALA A 812 12.98 -29.99 -11.18
C ALA A 812 13.83 -30.48 -10.01
N GLY A 813 13.68 -29.86 -8.82
CA GLY A 813 14.35 -30.30 -7.60
C GLY A 813 14.00 -31.74 -7.22
N LEU A 814 12.71 -32.07 -7.21
CA LEU A 814 12.24 -33.43 -6.87
C LEU A 814 12.77 -34.50 -7.83
N ARG A 815 12.86 -34.19 -9.13
CA ARG A 815 13.43 -35.10 -10.14
C ARG A 815 14.94 -35.29 -10.04
N ALA A 816 15.65 -34.38 -9.36
CA ALA A 816 17.10 -34.43 -9.24
C ALA A 816 17.59 -35.33 -8.07
N ALA A 817 16.69 -35.78 -7.20
CA ALA A 817 17.03 -36.56 -6.01
C ALA A 817 16.23 -37.87 -5.92
N SER A 818 16.77 -38.85 -5.21
CA SER A 818 16.02 -40.04 -4.78
C SER A 818 15.23 -39.73 -3.50
N LEU A 819 14.08 -40.36 -3.29
CA LEU A 819 13.32 -40.21 -2.05
C LEU A 819 14.19 -40.60 -0.84
N ARG A 820 15.03 -41.63 -0.98
CA ARG A 820 15.96 -42.05 0.09
C ARG A 820 16.93 -40.93 0.51
N GLN A 821 17.46 -40.15 -0.44
CA GLN A 821 18.30 -38.99 -0.12
C GLN A 821 17.50 -37.90 0.59
N LEU A 822 16.27 -37.63 0.13
CA LEU A 822 15.39 -36.64 0.74
C LEU A 822 14.98 -37.03 2.17
N GLN A 823 14.73 -38.31 2.42
CA GLN A 823 14.46 -38.84 3.77
C GLN A 823 15.65 -38.61 4.71
N ALA A 824 16.88 -38.93 4.26
CA ALA A 824 18.08 -38.71 5.06
C ALA A 824 18.32 -37.21 5.35
N LEU A 825 18.03 -36.34 4.38
CA LEU A 825 18.07 -34.89 4.54
C LEU A 825 17.03 -34.41 5.58
N ALA A 826 15.80 -34.90 5.48
CA ALA A 826 14.72 -34.57 6.42
C ALA A 826 15.04 -35.02 7.85
N ASP A 827 15.60 -36.22 8.03
CA ASP A 827 16.02 -36.72 9.34
C ASP A 827 17.09 -35.84 10.00
N ARG A 828 18.05 -35.34 9.21
CA ARG A 828 19.05 -34.37 9.68
C ARG A 828 18.41 -33.04 10.07
N ALA A 829 17.50 -32.51 9.23
CA ALA A 829 16.80 -31.26 9.51
C ALA A 829 15.96 -31.36 10.80
N LEU A 830 15.36 -32.51 11.08
CA LEU A 830 14.64 -32.76 12.33
C LEU A 830 15.55 -32.81 13.57
N GLY A 831 16.84 -33.09 13.39
CA GLY A 831 17.87 -33.09 14.41
C GLY A 831 18.51 -31.72 14.68
N CYS A 832 18.24 -30.71 13.86
CA CYS A 832 18.70 -29.34 14.09
C CYS A 832 18.00 -28.68 15.30
N GLU A 833 18.65 -27.66 15.85
CA GLU A 833 18.17 -26.88 16.98
C GLU A 833 17.35 -25.66 16.54
N ASP A 834 17.68 -25.08 15.37
CA ASP A 834 17.04 -23.87 14.84
C ASP A 834 16.88 -23.90 13.30
N ALA A 835 16.15 -22.92 12.75
CA ALA A 835 15.90 -22.80 11.31
C ALA A 835 17.17 -22.45 10.51
N ALA A 836 18.14 -21.76 11.10
CA ALA A 836 19.38 -21.39 10.42
C ALA A 836 20.26 -22.62 10.14
N GLN A 837 20.35 -23.53 11.11
CA GLN A 837 20.99 -24.84 10.95
C GLN A 837 20.29 -25.67 9.87
N VAL A 838 18.96 -25.67 9.83
CA VAL A 838 18.18 -26.36 8.79
C VAL A 838 18.51 -25.78 7.40
N ARG A 839 18.52 -24.45 7.24
CA ARG A 839 18.89 -23.78 5.98
C ARG A 839 20.33 -24.05 5.56
N ALA A 840 21.25 -24.24 6.52
CA ALA A 840 22.64 -24.57 6.20
C ALA A 840 22.76 -25.90 5.45
N LEU A 841 21.84 -26.85 5.68
CA LEU A 841 21.79 -28.13 4.96
C LEU A 841 21.47 -27.96 3.46
N ALA A 842 20.81 -26.87 3.06
CA ALA A 842 20.47 -26.62 1.65
C ALA A 842 21.71 -26.54 0.76
N LYS A 843 22.83 -26.02 1.30
CA LYS A 843 24.11 -25.88 0.59
C LYS A 843 24.68 -27.22 0.14
N GLU A 844 24.36 -28.30 0.84
CA GLU A 844 24.84 -29.66 0.55
C GLU A 844 24.00 -30.37 -0.52
N VAL A 845 22.81 -29.85 -0.84
CA VAL A 845 21.91 -30.39 -1.87
C VAL A 845 22.16 -29.70 -3.22
N THR A 846 22.66 -28.46 -3.18
CA THR A 846 22.99 -27.64 -4.36
C THR A 846 24.45 -27.78 -4.83
N ALA A 847 25.32 -28.40 -4.03
CA ALA A 847 26.71 -28.72 -4.37
C ALA A 847 26.81 -30.15 -4.90
#